data_AF-A0A7C2ACK4-F1
#
_entry.id   AF-A0A7C2ACK4-F1
#
_cell.length_a   1.000
_cell.length_b   1.000
_cell.length_c   1.000
_cell.angle_alpha   90.00
_cell.angle_beta   90.00
_cell.angle_gamma   90.00
#
_symmetry.space_group_name_H-M   'P 1'
#
loop_
_entity.id
_entity.type
_entity.pdbx_description
1 polymer ?
#
loop_
_entity_poly.entity_id
_entity_poly.type
_entity_poly.pdbx_seq_one_letter_code
_entity_poly.pdbx_strand_id
1 'polypeptide(L)'
;MKIVDRYLLRELAFPFIITVAGFMVIVQLNLILQLSGLLIDKGVSLGVLTRLLFYRLPDLLVFSLPVATLFAIFLALGRLGHDRELVALQAGGFSLKRLIVPLLIAGLLVSGLTLLLEDSLAPWGTHQYWNLMRRLYLQRSVLLIQDNTFFKGPEQRFFYVRHYDAQRKLLEGVLIYDLSGTLAAPELGRAYPQVISAKEASWNGQIWLLRQGTIYAFDAAGKLVFHDSFQSMKINVGNDLRGLFLEQRTPQEMSLSELSARIAALRRNSLAAQSLVVTYQSKLAIPLAAFVFALFGAPLSLLFGPRGRALGIVLSFLLVNLYAGLLVWVELLGKRQVLPPALAPWLPNLVFTLVGLYLFMLVGRVSRSDLRQRLKRWLPSLLLLILSFASAWPAQAAPQTPSERLPLRLTAAKLIVQSGAQRIQAEGQVRAHYGVNQLRAQWLQLEEQPDGSWQLRARGGVEFSNGQLSAAAEQLSARLRFDANGRPIAQDIALSQSASLRYAVYAKVGARHGSPLQASPLLSARTLTLTSRPGSAGWLIQALGRVRFEQPSQKLIARAQTLSLRFQTEPGGALRAQSARLQRFSGASDFVNSQHKIYRLRYQGQEARLRFDAQNHIKQIDITQGEFTTCGCQAAIPQASYSLGAKSVSLYPDQLLVASGVTLRALGQPIFWMPFYLAPLGKLQRNPLIPQIGSSVARGWFVRWRLPFFAAADNYGALLLDYYSRYGEVGSGLDLNYSLSVGRGRLYWYRLVGRGEAFSLDWSHHWAGQIAKFPLQLDLAAALRAGALAQVKRPTKLLSQAALSGELAGVTWRAAWVRDQYLLGPQTNSKQAKQVPYRSLERLPELTLGRSGKLAQGLWSYRLSAAWGRYREQALDGSSRVSSRFDGALRVTLADLALFSSALHLKLDAGYRLTFYGLSERREAWEALPTLSLAPFSGFKASLAYSFRRVQGKTPFSFDRLTLANLLRGQAHWSVAGWGASLSSSYDYTGWRFAPAQLALSHQAGWSQTTLNWQYDLNLGRPITLGWSERLRWRRLALSLSGGYDFRLAH
;
A
#
# COMPACT_ATOMS: atom_id res chain seq x y z
N MET A 1 -31.75 42.86 -10.73
CA MET A 1 -30.62 42.24 -11.47
C MET A 1 -30.72 42.63 -12.93
N LYS A 2 -29.64 43.12 -13.54
CA LYS A 2 -29.66 43.39 -15.00
C LYS A 2 -29.71 42.04 -15.75
N ILE A 3 -30.20 42.04 -16.99
CA ILE A 3 -30.37 40.81 -17.80
C ILE A 3 -29.04 40.03 -17.92
N VAL A 4 -27.93 40.74 -18.09
CA VAL A 4 -26.56 40.18 -18.14
C VAL A 4 -26.16 39.47 -16.84
N ASP A 5 -26.52 40.02 -15.67
CA ASP A 5 -26.20 39.40 -14.39
C ASP A 5 -26.93 38.05 -14.23
N ARG A 6 -28.21 38.00 -14.63
CA ARG A 6 -29.01 36.77 -14.62
C ARG A 6 -28.46 35.74 -15.61
N TYR A 7 -28.03 36.20 -16.77
CA TYR A 7 -27.41 35.35 -17.79
C TYR A 7 -26.12 34.70 -17.26
N LEU A 8 -25.21 35.49 -16.69
CA LEU A 8 -23.95 35.00 -16.11
C LEU A 8 -24.18 33.98 -14.97
N LEU A 9 -25.15 34.24 -14.10
CA LEU A 9 -25.46 33.33 -12.99
C LEU A 9 -26.10 32.03 -13.49
N ARG A 10 -26.95 32.08 -14.51
CA ARG A 10 -27.51 30.88 -15.15
C ARG A 10 -26.41 30.04 -15.81
N GLU A 11 -25.45 30.70 -16.44
CA GLU A 11 -24.29 30.06 -17.05
C GLU A 11 -23.36 29.43 -16.00
N LEU A 12 -23.25 30.03 -14.81
CA LEU A 12 -22.46 29.51 -13.69
C LEU A 12 -23.13 28.32 -12.99
N ALA A 13 -24.46 28.32 -12.89
CA ALA A 13 -25.21 27.36 -12.08
C ALA A 13 -25.07 25.90 -12.57
N PHE A 14 -25.13 25.68 -13.89
CA PHE A 14 -25.05 24.32 -14.44
C PHE A 14 -23.66 23.66 -14.25
N PRO A 15 -22.53 24.31 -14.60
CA PRO A 15 -21.19 23.81 -14.29
C PRO A 15 -20.94 23.62 -12.79
N PHE A 16 -21.50 24.50 -11.96
CA PHE A 16 -21.39 24.41 -10.50
C PHE A 16 -22.02 23.11 -9.98
N ILE A 17 -23.29 22.86 -10.32
CA ILE A 17 -24.02 21.65 -9.86
C ILE A 17 -23.33 20.38 -10.36
N ILE A 18 -22.91 20.34 -11.63
CA ILE A 18 -22.18 19.19 -12.20
C ILE A 18 -20.86 18.95 -11.46
N THR A 19 -20.12 20.01 -11.13
CA THR A 19 -18.85 19.85 -10.44
C THR A 19 -19.05 19.37 -9.01
N VAL A 20 -20.05 19.89 -8.29
CA VAL A 20 -20.42 19.37 -6.95
C VAL A 20 -20.77 17.88 -7.04
N ALA A 21 -21.66 17.49 -7.96
CA ALA A 21 -22.06 16.10 -8.14
C ALA A 21 -20.88 15.20 -8.55
N GLY A 22 -20.02 15.65 -9.47
CA GLY A 22 -18.84 14.92 -9.91
C GLY A 22 -17.83 14.69 -8.78
N PHE A 23 -17.51 15.73 -8.01
CA PHE A 23 -16.64 15.58 -6.84
C PHE A 23 -17.23 14.67 -5.77
N MET A 24 -18.54 14.78 -5.49
CA MET A 24 -19.23 13.89 -4.57
C MET A 24 -19.11 12.43 -4.99
N VAL A 25 -19.38 12.11 -6.26
CA VAL A 25 -19.29 10.73 -6.77
C VAL A 25 -17.85 10.21 -6.67
N ILE A 26 -16.86 10.99 -7.10
CA ILE A 26 -15.44 10.58 -7.07
C ILE A 26 -14.99 10.27 -5.64
N VAL A 27 -15.31 11.15 -4.68
CA VAL A 27 -14.89 10.95 -3.28
C VAL A 27 -15.66 9.80 -2.63
N GLN A 28 -16.95 9.64 -2.90
CA GLN A 28 -17.75 8.51 -2.40
C GLN A 28 -17.26 7.17 -2.95
N LEU A 29 -16.83 7.09 -4.21
CA LEU A 29 -16.25 5.87 -4.78
C LEU A 29 -14.99 5.43 -4.03
N ASN A 30 -14.11 6.38 -3.70
CA ASN A 30 -12.93 6.09 -2.88
C ASN A 30 -13.32 5.59 -1.48
N LEU A 31 -14.35 6.19 -0.88
CA LEU A 31 -14.86 5.76 0.43
C LEU A 31 -15.44 4.33 0.39
N ILE A 32 -16.14 3.95 -0.68
CA ILE A 32 -16.62 2.57 -0.89
C ILE A 32 -15.44 1.59 -0.95
N LEU A 33 -14.36 1.93 -1.66
CA LEU A 33 -13.17 1.09 -1.73
C LEU A 33 -12.52 0.92 -0.35
N GLN A 34 -12.41 1.99 0.43
CA GLN A 34 -11.87 1.94 1.79
C GLN A 34 -12.74 1.13 2.75
N LEU A 35 -14.06 1.20 2.62
CA LEU A 35 -15.01 0.48 3.46
C LEU A 35 -15.29 -0.95 2.96
N SER A 36 -14.80 -1.35 1.78
CA SER A 36 -15.04 -2.67 1.18
C SER A 36 -14.56 -3.84 2.04
N GLY A 37 -13.47 -3.66 2.80
CA GLY A 37 -12.98 -4.65 3.76
C GLY A 37 -14.00 -4.96 4.86
N LEU A 38 -14.89 -4.01 5.23
CA LEU A 38 -15.95 -4.27 6.22
C LEU A 38 -17.03 -5.21 5.69
N LEU A 39 -17.29 -5.22 4.38
CA LEU A 39 -18.20 -6.16 3.73
C LEU A 39 -17.57 -7.55 3.61
N ILE A 40 -16.32 -7.61 3.14
CA ILE A 40 -15.62 -8.86 2.81
C ILE A 40 -15.14 -9.58 4.07
N ASP A 41 -14.56 -8.85 5.03
CA ASP A 41 -13.93 -9.43 6.21
C ASP A 41 -14.87 -9.52 7.42
N LYS A 42 -15.81 -8.57 7.55
CA LYS A 42 -16.70 -8.46 8.74
C LYS A 42 -18.17 -8.78 8.46
N GLY A 43 -18.56 -9.00 7.21
CA GLY A 43 -19.92 -9.37 6.82
C GLY A 43 -20.98 -8.29 7.11
N VAL A 44 -20.60 -7.00 7.06
CA VAL A 44 -21.52 -5.88 7.28
C VAL A 44 -22.49 -5.76 6.09
N SER A 45 -23.79 -5.57 6.36
CA SER A 45 -24.81 -5.50 5.30
C SER A 45 -24.67 -4.25 4.43
N LEU A 46 -25.09 -4.36 3.16
CA LEU A 46 -25.02 -3.26 2.20
C LEU A 46 -25.85 -2.04 2.66
N GLY A 47 -26.96 -2.27 3.37
CA GLY A 47 -27.80 -1.20 3.92
C GLY A 47 -27.14 -0.38 5.03
N VAL A 48 -26.19 -0.97 5.76
CA VAL A 48 -25.37 -0.21 6.72
C VAL A 48 -24.33 0.63 5.99
N LEU A 49 -23.73 0.10 4.92
CA LEU A 49 -22.79 0.84 4.09
C LEU A 49 -23.46 2.07 3.47
N THR A 50 -24.64 1.94 2.89
CA THR A 50 -25.35 3.09 2.28
C THR A 50 -25.67 4.18 3.31
N ARG A 51 -26.03 3.82 4.55
CA ARG A 51 -26.20 4.79 5.65
C ARG A 51 -24.89 5.49 6.02
N LEU A 52 -23.77 4.77 6.07
CA LEU A 52 -22.45 5.37 6.30
C LEU A 52 -22.09 6.39 5.21
N LEU A 53 -22.34 6.06 3.94
CA LEU A 53 -22.10 6.97 2.81
C LEU A 53 -23.02 8.21 2.90
N PHE A 54 -24.29 8.02 3.26
CA PHE A 54 -25.25 9.12 3.42
C PHE A 54 -24.83 10.10 4.52
N TYR A 55 -24.42 9.59 5.70
CA TYR A 55 -23.97 10.44 6.81
C TYR A 55 -22.68 11.22 6.51
N ARG A 56 -21.88 10.79 5.53
CA ARG A 56 -20.68 11.52 5.10
C ARG A 56 -20.97 12.65 4.13
N LEU A 57 -22.14 12.68 3.46
CA LEU A 57 -22.47 13.68 2.44
C LEU A 57 -22.33 15.14 2.89
N PRO A 58 -22.78 15.54 4.10
CA PRO A 58 -22.67 16.93 4.54
C PRO A 58 -21.22 17.41 4.66
N ASP A 59 -20.32 16.57 5.20
CA ASP A 59 -18.87 16.87 5.30
C ASP A 59 -18.25 17.01 3.89
N LEU A 60 -18.65 16.15 2.96
CA LEU A 60 -18.18 16.21 1.57
C LEU A 60 -18.67 17.47 0.84
N LEU A 61 -19.88 17.97 1.14
CA LEU A 61 -20.39 19.22 0.57
C LEU A 61 -19.54 20.42 0.97
N VAL A 62 -19.09 20.48 2.23
CA VAL A 62 -18.28 21.60 2.73
C VAL A 62 -17.00 21.77 1.91
N PHE A 63 -16.35 20.66 1.55
CA PHE A 63 -15.18 20.70 0.68
C PHE A 63 -15.52 20.89 -0.80
N SER A 64 -16.64 20.35 -1.28
CA SER A 64 -16.99 20.37 -2.70
C SER A 64 -17.48 21.73 -3.19
N LEU A 65 -18.16 22.52 -2.35
CA LEU A 65 -18.76 23.80 -2.73
C LEU A 65 -17.71 24.88 -3.13
N PRO A 66 -16.61 25.13 -2.37
CA PRO A 66 -15.55 26.03 -2.82
C PRO A 66 -14.90 25.56 -4.13
N VAL A 67 -14.60 24.26 -4.22
CA VAL A 67 -13.97 23.68 -5.42
C VAL A 67 -14.85 23.86 -6.65
N ALA A 68 -16.14 23.55 -6.53
CA ALA A 68 -17.11 23.74 -7.60
C ALA A 68 -17.25 25.21 -8.01
N THR A 69 -17.13 26.15 -7.08
CA THR A 69 -17.17 27.60 -7.38
C THR A 69 -16.04 27.98 -8.35
N LEU A 70 -14.80 27.55 -8.06
CA LEU A 70 -13.66 27.85 -8.91
C LEU A 70 -13.82 27.24 -10.31
N PHE A 71 -14.15 25.94 -10.38
CA PHE A 71 -14.35 25.24 -11.64
C PHE A 71 -15.49 25.85 -12.48
N ALA A 72 -16.61 26.19 -11.84
CA ALA A 72 -17.74 26.78 -12.53
C ALA A 72 -17.39 28.14 -13.13
N ILE A 73 -16.66 28.98 -12.40
CA ILE A 73 -16.20 30.29 -12.90
C ILE A 73 -15.25 30.12 -14.09
N PHE A 74 -14.30 29.19 -14.01
CA PHE A 74 -13.38 28.91 -15.12
C PHE A 74 -14.09 28.36 -16.35
N LEU A 75 -15.07 27.47 -16.16
CA LEU A 75 -15.80 26.85 -17.26
C LEU A 75 -16.78 27.83 -17.90
N ALA A 76 -17.55 28.57 -17.11
CA ALA A 76 -18.50 29.58 -17.60
C ALA A 76 -17.77 30.71 -18.34
N LEU A 77 -16.79 31.35 -17.72
CA LEU A 77 -16.02 32.42 -18.37
C LEU A 77 -15.16 31.91 -19.54
N GLY A 78 -14.64 30.68 -19.44
CA GLY A 78 -13.92 30.02 -20.52
C GLY A 78 -14.80 29.74 -21.74
N ARG A 79 -16.06 29.34 -21.51
CA ARG A 79 -17.07 29.17 -22.57
C ARG A 79 -17.38 30.51 -23.23
N LEU A 80 -17.77 31.51 -22.45
CA LEU A 80 -18.10 32.86 -22.94
C LEU A 80 -16.92 33.49 -23.69
N GLY A 81 -15.69 33.20 -23.27
CA GLY A 81 -14.48 33.64 -23.97
C GLY A 81 -14.22 32.90 -25.28
N HIS A 82 -14.50 31.60 -25.34
CA HIS A 82 -14.35 30.80 -26.56
C HIS A 82 -15.39 31.18 -27.62
N ASP A 83 -16.64 31.34 -27.21
CA ASP A 83 -17.77 31.65 -28.07
C ASP A 83 -17.80 33.16 -28.44
N ARG A 84 -16.76 33.92 -28.08
CA ARG A 84 -16.58 35.37 -28.29
C ARG A 84 -17.66 36.26 -27.68
N GLU A 85 -18.52 35.72 -26.84
CA GLU A 85 -19.55 36.47 -26.12
C GLU A 85 -18.96 37.51 -25.15
N LEU A 86 -17.81 37.22 -24.53
CA LEU A 86 -17.09 38.22 -23.71
C LEU A 86 -16.68 39.45 -24.54
N VAL A 87 -16.27 39.25 -25.79
CA VAL A 87 -15.87 40.35 -26.69
C VAL A 87 -17.11 41.14 -27.13
N ALA A 88 -18.22 40.46 -27.42
CA ALA A 88 -19.49 41.10 -27.75
C ALA A 88 -20.02 41.96 -26.58
N LEU A 89 -19.94 41.46 -25.34
CA LEU A 89 -20.31 42.23 -24.15
C LEU A 89 -19.40 43.45 -23.94
N GLN A 90 -18.10 43.33 -24.21
CA GLN A 90 -17.17 44.46 -24.16
C GLN A 90 -17.47 45.52 -25.24
N ALA A 91 -17.80 45.08 -26.46
CA ALA A 91 -18.21 45.98 -27.55
C ALA A 91 -19.53 46.71 -27.23
N GLY A 92 -20.43 46.07 -26.48
CA GLY A 92 -21.65 46.66 -25.92
C GLY A 92 -21.43 47.59 -24.71
N GLY A 93 -20.20 47.94 -24.38
CA GLY A 93 -19.86 48.89 -23.30
C GLY A 93 -19.70 48.28 -21.91
N PHE A 94 -19.78 46.95 -21.75
CA PHE A 94 -19.59 46.32 -20.44
C PHE A 94 -18.10 46.13 -20.11
N SER A 95 -17.65 46.71 -19.00
CA SER A 95 -16.29 46.49 -18.51
C SER A 95 -16.12 45.07 -17.95
N LEU A 96 -14.96 44.44 -18.17
CA LEU A 96 -14.65 43.11 -17.63
C LEU A 96 -14.75 43.05 -16.10
N LYS A 97 -14.40 44.16 -15.41
CA LYS A 97 -14.52 44.26 -13.95
C LYS A 97 -15.99 44.17 -13.50
N ARG A 98 -16.92 44.74 -14.26
CA ARG A 98 -18.36 44.66 -13.97
C ARG A 98 -18.88 43.22 -14.07
N LEU A 99 -18.36 42.42 -15.00
CA LEU A 99 -18.76 41.02 -15.18
C LEU A 99 -18.33 40.11 -14.01
N ILE A 100 -17.30 40.50 -13.25
CA ILE A 100 -16.81 39.75 -12.09
C ILE A 100 -17.73 39.93 -10.87
N VAL A 101 -18.36 41.10 -10.70
CA VAL A 101 -19.21 41.43 -9.53
C VAL A 101 -20.30 40.40 -9.25
N PRO A 102 -21.16 39.97 -10.20
CA PRO A 102 -22.18 38.95 -9.92
C PRO A 102 -21.58 37.61 -9.51
N LEU A 103 -20.35 37.28 -9.97
CA LEU A 103 -19.64 36.05 -9.57
C LEU A 103 -19.12 36.14 -8.13
N LEU A 104 -18.69 37.33 -7.68
CA LEU A 104 -18.29 37.55 -6.28
C LEU A 104 -19.48 37.42 -5.33
N ILE A 105 -20.65 37.95 -5.71
CA ILE A 105 -21.89 37.81 -4.94
C ILE A 105 -22.27 36.32 -4.85
N ALA A 106 -22.19 35.57 -5.96
CA ALA A 106 -22.42 34.13 -5.95
C ALA A 106 -21.43 33.39 -5.03
N GLY A 107 -20.13 33.71 -5.10
CA GLY A 107 -19.12 33.14 -4.21
C GLY A 107 -19.36 33.44 -2.73
N LEU A 108 -19.85 34.65 -2.41
CA LEU A 108 -20.22 35.05 -1.06
C LEU A 108 -21.44 34.26 -0.55
N LEU A 109 -22.47 34.09 -1.39
CA LEU A 109 -23.64 33.28 -1.05
C LEU A 109 -23.28 31.81 -0.83
N VAL A 110 -22.42 31.23 -1.68
CA VAL A 110 -21.91 29.86 -1.52
C VAL A 110 -21.06 29.74 -0.26
N SER A 111 -20.26 30.75 0.07
CA SER A 111 -19.49 30.77 1.32
C SER A 111 -20.39 30.76 2.56
N GLY A 112 -21.45 31.59 2.56
CA GLY A 112 -22.46 31.59 3.62
C GLY A 112 -23.16 30.23 3.77
N LEU A 113 -23.56 29.62 2.65
CA LEU A 113 -24.13 28.27 2.64
C LEU A 113 -23.15 27.23 3.19
N THR A 114 -21.88 27.31 2.80
CA THR A 114 -20.83 26.40 3.26
C THR A 114 -20.60 26.52 4.77
N LEU A 115 -20.68 27.74 5.33
CA LEU A 115 -20.54 27.99 6.76
C LEU A 115 -21.72 27.38 7.54
N LEU A 116 -22.95 27.54 7.05
CA LEU A 116 -24.14 26.92 7.64
C LEU A 116 -24.04 25.39 7.63
N LEU A 117 -23.52 24.82 6.55
CA LEU A 117 -23.28 23.38 6.47
C LEU A 117 -22.20 22.92 7.44
N GLU A 118 -21.09 23.65 7.55
CA GLU A 118 -19.94 23.30 8.41
C GLU A 118 -20.25 23.40 9.92
N ASP A 119 -21.14 24.30 10.32
CA ASP A 119 -21.50 24.49 11.72
C ASP A 119 -22.63 23.54 12.19
N SER A 120 -23.61 23.25 11.33
CA SER A 120 -24.80 22.48 11.72
C SER A 120 -24.85 21.07 11.11
N LEU A 121 -24.80 20.97 9.78
CA LEU A 121 -25.10 19.73 9.06
C LEU A 121 -23.92 18.73 9.03
N ALA A 122 -22.69 19.23 8.85
CA ALA A 122 -21.46 18.43 8.82
C ALA A 122 -21.12 17.81 10.18
N PRO A 123 -21.22 18.51 11.32
CA PRO A 123 -21.02 17.91 12.64
C PRO A 123 -22.06 16.83 12.93
N TRP A 124 -23.34 17.09 12.62
CA TRP A 124 -24.42 16.10 12.76
C TRP A 124 -24.15 14.83 11.94
N GLY A 125 -23.81 14.97 10.65
CA GLY A 125 -23.52 13.83 9.78
C GLY A 125 -22.29 13.04 10.24
N THR A 126 -21.22 13.75 10.59
CA THR A 126 -19.97 13.12 11.08
C THR A 126 -20.19 12.40 12.41
N HIS A 127 -21.01 12.95 13.31
CA HIS A 127 -21.40 12.31 14.56
C HIS A 127 -22.21 11.02 14.31
N GLN A 128 -23.19 11.05 13.41
CA GLN A 128 -23.96 9.83 13.07
C GLN A 128 -23.09 8.78 12.37
N TYR A 129 -22.15 9.20 11.51
CA TYR A 129 -21.17 8.32 10.89
C TYR A 129 -20.32 7.59 11.94
N TRP A 130 -19.71 8.32 12.87
CA TRP A 130 -18.88 7.72 13.91
C TRP A 130 -19.69 6.92 14.92
N ASN A 131 -20.95 7.29 15.21
CA ASN A 131 -21.84 6.47 16.03
C ASN A 131 -22.16 5.14 15.38
N LEU A 132 -22.49 5.13 14.10
CA LEU A 132 -22.73 3.91 13.36
C LEU A 132 -21.46 3.06 13.26
N MET A 133 -20.31 3.69 13.03
CA MET A 133 -19.02 3.01 13.00
C MET A 133 -18.68 2.37 14.35
N ARG A 134 -18.79 3.13 15.46
CA ARG A 134 -18.61 2.60 16.82
C ARG A 134 -19.52 1.42 17.09
N ARG A 135 -20.81 1.49 16.72
CA ARG A 135 -21.74 0.35 16.85
C ARG A 135 -21.26 -0.87 16.07
N LEU A 136 -20.72 -0.72 14.85
CA LEU A 136 -20.20 -1.87 14.08
C LEU A 136 -18.94 -2.48 14.69
N TYR A 137 -18.07 -1.68 15.30
CA TYR A 137 -16.89 -2.17 16.02
C TYR A 137 -17.26 -2.80 17.38
N LEU A 138 -18.33 -2.32 18.03
CA LEU A 138 -18.77 -2.72 19.38
C LEU A 138 -19.88 -3.79 19.41
N GLN A 139 -20.67 -3.98 18.34
CA GLN A 139 -21.81 -4.93 18.33
C GLN A 139 -21.43 -6.41 18.23
N ARG A 140 -20.19 -6.74 17.85
CA ARG A 140 -19.68 -8.14 17.86
C ARG A 140 -18.61 -8.38 18.91
N SER A 141 -18.12 -7.35 19.58
CA SER A 141 -17.21 -7.46 20.71
C SER A 141 -17.96 -7.04 21.97
N VAL A 142 -18.43 -8.02 22.74
CA VAL A 142 -18.90 -7.80 24.11
C VAL A 142 -17.87 -6.91 24.80
N LEU A 143 -18.25 -5.66 25.12
CA LEU A 143 -17.52 -4.69 25.95
C LEU A 143 -16.06 -5.11 26.22
N LEU A 144 -15.15 -4.91 25.26
CA LEU A 144 -13.72 -4.88 25.60
C LEU A 144 -13.48 -3.57 26.34
N ILE A 145 -13.90 -3.51 27.61
CA ILE A 145 -13.21 -2.68 28.58
C ILE A 145 -11.79 -3.23 28.56
N GLN A 146 -10.87 -2.51 27.92
CA GLN A 146 -9.48 -2.91 27.92
C GLN A 146 -9.02 -2.94 29.38
N ASP A 147 -8.20 -3.93 29.73
CA ASP A 147 -7.61 -3.99 31.07
C ASP A 147 -6.91 -2.66 31.38
N ASN A 148 -7.10 -2.14 32.60
CA ASN A 148 -6.59 -0.85 33.07
C ASN A 148 -7.19 0.39 32.40
N THR A 149 -8.46 0.35 32.00
CA THR A 149 -9.11 1.53 31.40
C THR A 149 -9.63 2.49 32.47
N PHE A 150 -9.24 3.77 32.34
CA PHE A 150 -9.89 4.90 33.00
C PHE A 150 -10.98 5.47 32.09
N PHE A 151 -12.17 5.70 32.63
CA PHE A 151 -13.22 6.43 31.94
C PHE A 151 -13.97 7.35 32.90
N LYS A 152 -14.43 8.49 32.37
CA LYS A 152 -15.20 9.48 33.13
C LYS A 152 -16.67 9.10 33.13
N GLY A 153 -17.32 9.12 34.28
CA GLY A 153 -18.77 8.97 34.42
C GLY A 153 -19.49 10.27 34.78
N PRO A 154 -20.81 10.22 34.98
CA PRO A 154 -21.62 11.38 35.34
C PRO A 154 -21.20 11.98 36.69
N GLU A 155 -21.56 13.25 36.94
CA GLU A 155 -21.36 13.94 38.22
C GLU A 155 -19.90 14.05 38.69
N GLN A 156 -18.96 14.27 37.77
CA GLN A 156 -17.51 14.39 38.04
C GLN A 156 -16.85 13.13 38.64
N ARG A 157 -17.42 11.95 38.35
CA ARG A 157 -16.86 10.67 38.78
C ARG A 157 -15.90 10.11 37.73
N PHE A 158 -14.80 9.49 38.16
CA PHE A 158 -13.89 8.74 37.29
C PHE A 158 -13.83 7.30 37.75
N PHE A 159 -14.01 6.38 36.81
CA PHE A 159 -13.98 4.95 37.05
C PHE A 159 -12.71 4.37 36.44
N TYR A 160 -12.11 3.44 37.16
CA TYR A 160 -11.00 2.63 36.70
C TYR A 160 -11.35 1.16 36.92
N VAL A 161 -11.10 0.34 35.90
CA VAL A 161 -11.31 -1.10 35.95
C VAL A 161 -9.99 -1.76 35.58
N ARG A 162 -9.48 -2.62 36.48
CA ARG A 162 -8.23 -3.35 36.26
C ARG A 162 -8.40 -4.48 35.26
N HIS A 163 -9.42 -5.32 35.43
CA HIS A 163 -9.70 -6.44 34.55
C HIS A 163 -11.20 -6.68 34.39
N TYR A 164 -11.63 -7.14 33.21
CA TYR A 164 -13.03 -7.53 32.96
C TYR A 164 -13.09 -8.98 32.48
N ASP A 165 -13.74 -9.83 33.27
CA ASP A 165 -14.01 -11.22 32.91
C ASP A 165 -15.30 -11.29 32.09
N ALA A 166 -15.14 -11.45 30.77
CA ALA A 166 -16.24 -11.51 29.81
C ALA A 166 -17.11 -12.78 29.93
N GLN A 167 -16.60 -13.88 30.50
CA GLN A 167 -17.37 -15.11 30.69
C GLN A 167 -18.27 -14.99 31.93
N ARG A 168 -17.78 -14.36 32.99
CA ARG A 168 -18.50 -14.22 34.27
C ARG A 168 -19.29 -12.92 34.40
N LYS A 169 -19.11 -11.95 33.48
CA LYS A 169 -19.66 -10.59 33.56
C LYS A 169 -19.27 -9.86 34.86
N LEU A 170 -18.04 -10.09 35.32
CA LEU A 170 -17.48 -9.50 36.54
C LEU A 170 -16.36 -8.52 36.20
N LEU A 171 -16.34 -7.40 36.88
CA LEU A 171 -15.29 -6.40 36.83
C LEU A 171 -14.40 -6.58 38.05
N GLU A 172 -13.11 -6.74 37.85
CA GLU A 172 -12.14 -6.94 38.92
C GLU A 172 -11.28 -5.69 39.12
N GLY A 173 -11.05 -5.31 40.38
CA GLY A 173 -10.24 -4.16 40.75
C GLY A 173 -10.85 -2.85 40.24
N VAL A 174 -12.03 -2.52 40.74
CA VAL A 174 -12.74 -1.28 40.41
C VAL A 174 -12.31 -0.17 41.37
N LEU A 175 -11.91 0.98 40.82
CA LEU A 175 -11.67 2.21 41.58
C LEU A 175 -12.60 3.31 41.06
N ILE A 176 -13.28 4.00 41.95
CA ILE A 176 -14.19 5.11 41.65
C ILE A 176 -13.68 6.34 42.38
N TYR A 177 -13.25 7.35 41.64
CA TYR A 177 -12.93 8.68 42.15
C TYR A 177 -14.16 9.55 42.02
N ASP A 178 -14.82 9.87 43.12
CA ASP A 178 -15.95 10.79 43.16
C ASP A 178 -15.46 12.18 43.60
N LEU A 179 -15.31 13.09 42.65
CA LEU A 179 -14.94 14.48 42.97
C LEU A 179 -16.11 15.29 43.55
N SER A 180 -17.36 14.81 43.44
CA SER A 180 -18.53 15.49 43.97
C SER A 180 -18.72 15.26 45.47
N GLY A 181 -18.18 14.17 46.01
CA GLY A 181 -18.24 13.84 47.44
C GLY A 181 -19.62 13.44 47.96
N THR A 182 -20.57 13.14 47.07
CA THR A 182 -21.97 12.88 47.43
C THR A 182 -22.34 11.40 47.48
N LEU A 183 -21.47 10.50 46.97
CA LEU A 183 -21.86 9.14 46.64
C LEU A 183 -21.88 8.17 47.84
N ALA A 184 -20.89 8.22 48.74
CA ALA A 184 -20.72 7.19 49.77
C ALA A 184 -20.94 7.69 51.20
N ALA A 185 -20.86 9.00 51.44
CA ALA A 185 -21.03 9.59 52.77
C ALA A 185 -21.78 10.94 52.71
N PRO A 186 -23.07 10.94 52.32
CA PRO A 186 -23.87 12.17 52.21
C PRO A 186 -24.04 12.89 53.56
N GLU A 187 -23.90 12.18 54.68
CA GLU A 187 -24.02 12.72 56.04
C GLU A 187 -22.89 13.67 56.43
N LEU A 188 -21.76 13.67 55.71
CA LEU A 188 -20.66 14.62 55.97
C LEU A 188 -20.95 16.05 55.48
N GLY A 189 -22.07 16.28 54.78
CA GLY A 189 -22.59 17.62 54.44
C GLY A 189 -21.67 18.52 53.61
N ARG A 190 -20.51 18.04 53.14
CA ARG A 190 -19.50 18.81 52.40
C ARG A 190 -18.92 18.01 51.24
N ALA A 191 -18.91 18.64 50.06
CA ALA A 191 -18.46 18.06 48.79
C ALA A 191 -16.92 18.01 48.69
N TYR A 192 -16.30 16.99 49.30
CA TYR A 192 -14.88 16.72 49.13
C TYR A 192 -14.63 15.40 48.37
N PRO A 193 -13.51 15.27 47.66
CA PRO A 193 -13.23 14.08 46.85
C PRO A 193 -13.23 12.79 47.68
N GLN A 194 -13.86 11.74 47.15
CA GLN A 194 -13.91 10.40 47.71
C GLN A 194 -13.31 9.40 46.72
N VAL A 195 -12.65 8.36 47.23
CA VAL A 195 -12.11 7.25 46.45
C VAL A 195 -12.70 5.95 46.99
N ILE A 196 -13.39 5.21 46.12
CA ILE A 196 -13.99 3.93 46.45
C ILE A 196 -13.20 2.85 45.70
N SER A 197 -12.66 1.87 46.42
CA SER A 197 -12.01 0.70 45.83
C SER A 197 -12.85 -0.54 46.08
N ALA A 198 -13.06 -1.39 45.09
CA ALA A 198 -13.76 -2.67 45.24
C ALA A 198 -12.99 -3.78 44.51
N LYS A 199 -12.93 -4.96 45.13
CA LYS A 199 -12.30 -6.14 44.49
C LYS A 199 -13.09 -6.62 43.29
N GLU A 200 -14.41 -6.66 43.42
CA GLU A 200 -15.31 -7.14 42.37
C GLU A 200 -16.49 -6.18 42.19
N ALA A 201 -16.98 -6.05 40.96
CA ALA A 201 -18.24 -5.40 40.67
C ALA A 201 -19.04 -6.19 39.63
N SER A 202 -20.33 -6.33 39.86
CA SER A 202 -21.26 -6.89 38.87
C SER A 202 -22.28 -5.84 38.43
N TRP A 203 -22.67 -5.88 37.16
CA TRP A 203 -23.61 -4.93 36.58
C TRP A 203 -24.89 -5.64 36.13
N ASN A 204 -26.04 -5.19 36.66
CA ASN A 204 -27.36 -5.74 36.34
C ASN A 204 -28.19 -4.79 35.45
N GLY A 205 -27.56 -4.05 34.54
CA GLY A 205 -28.27 -3.15 33.61
C GLY A 205 -28.54 -1.73 34.14
N GLN A 206 -28.81 -1.57 35.44
CA GLN A 206 -29.09 -0.25 36.07
C GLN A 206 -28.23 0.04 37.30
N ILE A 207 -27.83 -1.00 38.06
CA ILE A 207 -27.13 -0.86 39.34
C ILE A 207 -25.78 -1.58 39.25
N TRP A 208 -24.73 -0.94 39.77
CA TRP A 208 -23.44 -1.58 40.06
C TRP A 208 -23.47 -2.15 41.47
N LEU A 209 -23.28 -3.45 41.59
CA LEU A 209 -23.08 -4.11 42.87
C LEU A 209 -21.57 -4.29 43.08
N LEU A 210 -20.97 -3.40 43.86
CA LEU A 210 -19.59 -3.51 44.32
C LEU A 210 -19.52 -4.51 45.47
N ARG A 211 -18.52 -5.38 45.48
CA ARG A 211 -18.27 -6.36 46.53
C ARG A 211 -16.86 -6.21 47.10
N GLN A 212 -16.75 -6.38 48.41
CA GLN A 212 -15.50 -6.33 49.16
C GLN A 212 -14.68 -5.07 48.84
N GLY A 213 -15.20 -3.92 49.25
CA GLY A 213 -14.59 -2.62 48.96
C GLY A 213 -14.36 -1.74 50.18
N THR A 214 -13.67 -0.63 49.96
CA THR A 214 -13.30 0.36 50.96
C THR A 214 -13.52 1.75 50.38
N ILE A 215 -14.08 2.64 51.19
CA ILE A 215 -14.31 4.05 50.86
C ILE A 215 -13.23 4.87 51.58
N TYR A 216 -12.68 5.86 50.90
CA TYR A 216 -11.73 6.83 51.43
C TYR A 216 -12.27 8.23 51.14
N ALA A 217 -12.57 9.04 52.15
CA ALA A 217 -12.98 10.44 51.98
C ALA A 217 -11.93 11.39 52.55
N PHE A 218 -11.67 12.48 51.82
CA PHE A 218 -10.63 13.46 52.15
C PHE A 218 -11.25 14.80 52.55
N ASP A 219 -10.52 15.65 53.28
CA ASP A 219 -10.88 17.04 53.55
C ASP A 219 -10.23 18.05 52.58
N ALA A 220 -10.48 19.34 52.79
CA ALA A 220 -9.90 20.43 52.00
C ALA A 220 -8.35 20.46 51.98
N ALA A 221 -7.70 19.89 53.00
CA ALA A 221 -6.25 19.80 53.09
C ALA A 221 -5.70 18.50 52.46
N GLY A 222 -6.57 17.65 51.90
CA GLY A 222 -6.21 16.35 51.33
C GLY A 222 -5.94 15.27 52.38
N LYS A 223 -6.33 15.49 53.65
CA LYS A 223 -6.18 14.52 54.72
C LYS A 223 -7.35 13.54 54.70
N LEU A 224 -7.08 12.26 54.92
CA LEU A 224 -8.11 11.22 55.02
C LEU A 224 -8.91 11.43 56.32
N VAL A 225 -10.21 11.73 56.20
CA VAL A 225 -11.10 11.99 57.33
C VAL A 225 -12.07 10.83 57.59
N PHE A 226 -12.40 10.06 56.56
CA PHE A 226 -13.29 8.92 56.69
C PHE A 226 -12.76 7.73 55.88
N HIS A 227 -12.70 6.56 56.51
CA HIS A 227 -12.44 5.29 55.85
C HIS A 227 -13.34 4.22 56.42
N ASP A 228 -14.00 3.45 55.54
CA ASP A 228 -14.87 2.35 55.95
C ASP A 228 -14.87 1.24 54.90
N SER A 229 -15.09 0.01 55.34
CA SER A 229 -15.11 -1.19 54.48
C SER A 229 -16.52 -1.77 54.37
N PHE A 230 -16.92 -2.14 53.15
CA PHE A 230 -18.24 -2.71 52.89
C PHE A 230 -18.14 -4.09 52.23
N GLN A 231 -19.04 -5.00 52.61
CA GLN A 231 -19.16 -6.30 51.95
C GLN A 231 -19.87 -6.20 50.59
N SER A 232 -20.96 -5.44 50.53
CA SER A 232 -21.66 -5.13 49.28
C SER A 232 -22.19 -3.71 49.30
N MET A 233 -21.94 -2.94 48.24
CA MET A 233 -22.47 -1.59 48.04
C MET A 233 -23.14 -1.50 46.68
N LYS A 234 -24.35 -0.92 46.65
CA LYS A 234 -25.10 -0.69 45.42
C LYS A 234 -24.92 0.75 45.00
N ILE A 235 -24.35 0.97 43.82
CA ILE A 235 -24.22 2.30 43.21
C ILE A 235 -25.13 2.36 42.00
N ASN A 236 -26.04 3.33 41.98
CA ASN A 236 -26.83 3.61 40.80
C ASN A 236 -25.99 4.42 39.81
N VAL A 237 -25.42 3.75 38.81
CA VAL A 237 -24.59 4.42 37.79
C VAL A 237 -25.45 4.89 36.61
N GLY A 238 -26.78 4.73 36.67
CA GLY A 238 -27.70 5.06 35.59
C GLY A 238 -27.46 4.24 34.31
N ASN A 239 -28.30 4.43 33.30
CA ASN A 239 -28.19 3.76 31.99
C ASN A 239 -26.95 4.19 31.15
N ASP A 240 -26.00 4.92 31.74
CA ASP A 240 -25.15 5.88 31.03
C ASP A 240 -23.77 5.34 30.60
N LEU A 241 -23.32 4.19 31.11
CA LEU A 241 -22.00 3.65 30.77
C LEU A 241 -21.87 3.23 29.30
N ARG A 242 -22.93 2.70 28.69
CA ARG A 242 -22.94 2.47 27.22
C ARG A 242 -23.00 3.80 26.46
N GLY A 243 -23.65 4.83 27.03
CA GLY A 243 -23.71 6.19 26.48
C GLY A 243 -22.34 6.87 26.46
N LEU A 244 -21.60 6.84 27.55
CA LEU A 244 -20.29 7.49 27.71
C LEU A 244 -19.22 7.04 26.69
N PHE A 245 -19.20 5.77 26.30
CA PHE A 245 -18.30 5.28 25.24
C PHE A 245 -18.83 5.58 23.82
N LEU A 246 -20.15 5.68 23.65
CA LEU A 246 -20.80 6.02 22.38
C LEU A 246 -20.90 7.54 22.15
N GLU A 247 -20.63 8.38 23.16
CA GLU A 247 -20.79 9.85 23.10
C GLU A 247 -19.48 10.66 23.12
N GLN A 248 -18.31 10.01 23.07
CA GLN A 248 -17.06 10.75 22.86
C GLN A 248 -17.04 11.37 21.47
N ARG A 249 -17.39 12.66 21.36
CA ARG A 249 -17.31 13.42 20.11
C ARG A 249 -15.88 13.87 19.84
N THR A 250 -15.40 13.66 18.62
CA THR A 250 -14.16 14.26 18.13
C THR A 250 -14.34 15.76 17.82
N PRO A 251 -13.27 16.56 17.72
CA PRO A 251 -13.38 17.98 17.36
C PRO A 251 -14.08 18.25 16.02
N GLN A 252 -14.08 17.27 15.11
CA GLN A 252 -14.76 17.36 13.81
C GLN A 252 -16.29 17.16 13.93
N GLU A 253 -16.74 16.44 14.96
CA GLU A 253 -18.16 16.18 15.28
C GLU A 253 -18.83 17.31 16.06
N MET A 254 -18.08 18.34 16.46
CA MET A 254 -18.59 19.45 17.27
C MET A 254 -18.95 20.66 16.40
N SER A 255 -20.00 21.37 16.77
CA SER A 255 -20.30 22.71 16.23
C SER A 255 -19.29 23.75 16.75
N LEU A 256 -19.33 24.96 16.19
CA LEU A 256 -18.52 26.08 16.67
C LEU A 256 -18.83 26.43 18.14
N SER A 257 -20.12 26.40 18.52
CA SER A 257 -20.54 26.66 19.90
C SER A 257 -19.98 25.60 20.86
N GLU A 258 -20.07 24.31 20.51
CA GLU A 258 -19.50 23.21 21.31
C GLU A 258 -17.97 23.31 21.42
N LEU A 259 -17.27 23.62 20.32
CA LEU A 259 -15.81 23.81 20.31
C LEU A 259 -15.39 24.99 21.19
N SER A 260 -16.10 26.12 21.14
CA SER A 260 -15.80 27.30 21.94
C SER A 260 -15.96 27.03 23.45
N ALA A 261 -17.04 26.35 23.84
CA ALA A 261 -17.28 25.95 25.22
C ALA A 261 -16.17 25.01 25.73
N ARG A 262 -15.72 24.07 24.87
CA ARG A 262 -14.64 23.14 25.21
C ARG A 262 -13.27 23.82 25.32
N ILE A 263 -12.96 24.78 24.45
CA ILE A 263 -11.74 25.60 24.55
C ILE A 263 -11.76 26.42 25.85
N ALA A 264 -12.90 27.05 26.19
CA ALA A 264 -13.05 27.80 27.42
C ALA A 264 -12.89 26.91 28.67
N ALA A 265 -13.42 25.68 28.64
CA ALA A 265 -13.23 24.71 29.72
C ALA A 265 -11.76 24.28 29.88
N LEU A 266 -11.03 24.02 28.80
CA LEU A 266 -9.61 23.65 28.87
C LEU A 266 -8.73 24.81 29.36
N ARG A 267 -9.03 26.04 28.92
CA ARG A 267 -8.31 27.24 29.39
C ARG A 267 -8.54 27.50 30.89
N ARG A 268 -9.77 27.31 31.38
CA ARG A 268 -10.07 27.42 32.83
C ARG A 268 -9.29 26.42 33.68
N ASN A 269 -8.94 25.27 33.11
CA ASN A 269 -8.18 24.21 33.79
C ASN A 269 -6.67 24.24 33.48
N SER A 270 -6.16 25.34 32.89
CA SER A 270 -4.74 25.50 32.51
C SER A 270 -4.19 24.41 31.58
N LEU A 271 -5.06 23.78 30.77
CA LEU A 271 -4.69 22.74 29.82
C LEU A 271 -4.44 23.31 28.41
N ALA A 272 -3.52 22.68 27.68
CA ALA A 272 -3.16 23.04 26.30
C ALA A 272 -4.36 22.90 25.34
N ALA A 273 -4.86 24.03 24.83
CA ALA A 273 -6.01 24.09 23.93
C ALA A 273 -5.66 24.45 22.48
N GLN A 274 -4.38 24.52 22.11
CA GLN A 274 -3.93 25.10 20.84
C GLN A 274 -4.47 24.34 19.62
N SER A 275 -4.53 23.00 19.68
CA SER A 275 -5.06 22.18 18.57
C SER A 275 -6.55 22.42 18.31
N LEU A 276 -7.34 22.65 19.37
CA LEU A 276 -8.77 22.98 19.29
C LEU A 276 -8.98 24.40 18.76
N VAL A 277 -8.13 25.36 19.16
CA VAL A 277 -8.17 26.72 18.62
C VAL A 277 -7.92 26.73 17.11
N VAL A 278 -6.93 25.97 16.61
CA VAL A 278 -6.71 25.83 15.15
C VAL A 278 -7.95 25.26 14.48
N THR A 279 -8.54 24.19 15.05
CA THR A 279 -9.71 23.54 14.46
C THR A 279 -10.92 24.47 14.40
N TYR A 280 -11.17 25.23 15.48
CA TYR A 280 -12.22 26.25 15.52
C TYR A 280 -12.04 27.29 14.40
N GLN A 281 -10.80 27.77 14.20
CA GLN A 281 -10.50 28.76 13.16
C GLN A 281 -10.57 28.16 11.75
N SER A 282 -10.21 26.89 11.55
CA SER A 282 -10.37 26.20 10.27
C SER A 282 -11.84 26.10 9.86
N LYS A 283 -12.75 25.83 10.81
CA LYS A 283 -14.20 25.79 10.55
C LYS A 283 -14.77 27.12 10.05
N LEU A 284 -14.13 28.24 10.38
CA LEU A 284 -14.48 29.56 9.87
C LEU A 284 -13.76 29.89 8.55
N ALA A 285 -12.48 29.52 8.43
CA ALA A 285 -11.66 29.84 7.27
C ALA A 285 -12.05 29.03 6.02
N ILE A 286 -12.37 27.74 6.14
CA ILE A 286 -12.67 26.87 4.99
C ILE A 286 -13.90 27.36 4.21
N PRO A 287 -15.04 27.72 4.84
CA PRO A 287 -16.19 28.26 4.13
C PRO A 287 -15.91 29.53 3.33
N LEU A 288 -14.98 30.38 3.77
CA LEU A 288 -14.61 31.60 3.07
C LEU A 288 -13.89 31.33 1.73
N ALA A 289 -13.35 30.13 1.54
CA ALA A 289 -12.62 29.75 0.34
C ALA A 289 -13.46 29.91 -0.95
N ALA A 290 -14.78 29.71 -0.91
CA ALA A 290 -15.63 29.89 -2.09
C ALA A 290 -15.63 31.34 -2.60
N PHE A 291 -15.69 32.31 -1.69
CA PHE A 291 -15.58 33.73 -2.03
C PHE A 291 -14.17 34.08 -2.51
N VAL A 292 -13.14 33.60 -1.81
CA VAL A 292 -11.74 33.80 -2.21
C VAL A 292 -11.47 33.23 -3.61
N PHE A 293 -12.00 32.06 -3.92
CA PHE A 293 -11.90 31.45 -5.24
C PHE A 293 -12.69 32.21 -6.31
N ALA A 294 -13.81 32.84 -5.97
CA ALA A 294 -14.49 33.74 -6.90
C ALA A 294 -13.64 34.99 -7.19
N LEU A 295 -13.07 35.60 -6.14
CA LEU A 295 -12.23 36.79 -6.24
C LEU A 295 -10.93 36.58 -6.99
N PHE A 296 -10.30 35.42 -6.80
CA PHE A 296 -9.06 35.06 -7.47
C PHE A 296 -9.30 34.42 -8.84
N GLY A 297 -10.27 33.51 -8.93
CA GLY A 297 -10.54 32.70 -10.11
C GLY A 297 -11.16 33.48 -11.26
N ALA A 298 -12.06 34.44 -10.99
CA ALA A 298 -12.71 35.21 -12.06
C ALA A 298 -11.73 36.11 -12.83
N PRO A 299 -10.90 36.96 -12.18
CA PRO A 299 -9.83 37.69 -12.88
C PRO A 299 -8.85 36.79 -13.60
N LEU A 300 -8.43 35.69 -12.96
CA LEU A 300 -7.45 34.77 -13.53
C LEU A 300 -8.00 34.07 -14.79
N SER A 301 -9.27 33.67 -14.78
CA SER A 301 -9.96 33.09 -15.92
C SER A 301 -10.06 34.07 -17.09
N LEU A 302 -10.36 35.35 -16.85
CA LEU A 302 -10.39 36.36 -17.92
C LEU A 302 -9.01 36.65 -18.52
N LEU A 303 -7.94 36.54 -17.72
CA LEU A 303 -6.56 36.79 -18.17
C LEU A 303 -5.94 35.60 -18.92
N PHE A 304 -6.20 34.36 -18.48
CA PHE A 304 -5.54 33.16 -19.00
C PHE A 304 -6.47 32.17 -19.73
N GLY A 305 -7.80 32.32 -19.58
CA GLY A 305 -8.82 31.37 -20.05
C GLY A 305 -9.30 31.42 -21.51
N PRO A 306 -9.06 32.42 -22.37
CA PRO A 306 -9.68 32.44 -23.70
C PRO A 306 -9.08 31.45 -24.73
N ARG A 307 -8.16 30.56 -24.35
CA ARG A 307 -7.50 29.60 -25.27
C ARG A 307 -8.08 28.17 -25.26
N GLY A 308 -9.08 27.88 -24.41
CA GLY A 308 -9.84 26.62 -24.49
C GLY A 308 -10.35 26.10 -23.15
N ARG A 309 -11.54 25.47 -23.17
CA ARG A 309 -12.24 24.94 -21.98
C ARG A 309 -11.39 23.96 -21.16
N ALA A 310 -10.55 23.14 -21.82
CA ALA A 310 -9.69 22.15 -21.16
C ALA A 310 -8.59 22.77 -20.28
N LEU A 311 -8.01 23.90 -20.69
CA LEU A 311 -6.96 24.59 -19.92
C LEU A 311 -7.52 25.16 -18.60
N GLY A 312 -8.75 25.68 -18.62
CA GLY A 312 -9.43 26.17 -17.42
C GLY A 312 -9.69 25.07 -16.39
N ILE A 313 -10.05 23.87 -16.85
CA ILE A 313 -10.26 22.68 -15.99
C ILE A 313 -8.94 22.27 -15.31
N VAL A 314 -7.85 22.12 -16.08
CA VAL A 314 -6.54 21.74 -15.54
C VAL A 314 -6.03 22.78 -14.55
N LEU A 315 -6.17 24.06 -14.88
CA LEU A 315 -5.72 25.15 -14.00
C LEU A 315 -6.54 25.21 -12.71
N SER A 316 -7.87 25.04 -12.79
CA SER A 316 -8.74 24.97 -11.61
C SER A 316 -8.36 23.80 -10.69
N PHE A 317 -8.11 22.63 -11.27
CA PHE A 317 -7.65 21.46 -10.51
C PHE A 317 -6.33 21.73 -9.78
N LEU A 318 -5.33 22.27 -10.47
CA LEU A 318 -4.03 22.58 -9.88
C LEU A 318 -4.14 23.61 -8.76
N LEU A 319 -4.95 24.65 -8.94
CA LEU A 319 -5.15 25.71 -7.95
C LEU A 319 -5.90 25.22 -6.71
N VAL A 320 -6.92 24.38 -6.88
CA VAL A 320 -7.62 23.74 -5.77
C VAL A 320 -6.67 22.86 -4.95
N ASN A 321 -5.85 22.04 -5.62
CA ASN A 321 -4.88 21.19 -4.93
C ASN A 321 -3.80 22.02 -4.23
N LEU A 322 -3.34 23.11 -4.85
CA LEU A 322 -2.39 24.04 -4.23
C LEU A 322 -2.97 24.68 -2.96
N TYR A 323 -4.21 25.16 -3.01
CA TYR A 323 -4.90 25.73 -1.85
C TYR A 323 -5.09 24.69 -0.75
N ALA A 324 -5.58 23.48 -1.08
CA ALA A 324 -5.79 22.40 -0.12
C ALA A 324 -4.48 21.94 0.54
N GLY A 325 -3.41 21.81 -0.25
CA GLY A 325 -2.07 21.49 0.26
C GLY A 325 -1.57 22.57 1.22
N LEU A 326 -1.67 23.85 0.84
CA LEU A 326 -1.25 24.96 1.69
C LEU A 326 -2.04 25.00 3.01
N LEU A 327 -3.35 24.76 2.98
CA LEU A 327 -4.18 24.71 4.18
C LEU A 327 -3.72 23.62 5.16
N VAL A 328 -3.50 22.39 4.68
CA VAL A 328 -3.00 21.29 5.53
C VAL A 328 -1.62 21.61 6.12
N TRP A 329 -0.73 22.18 5.31
CA TRP A 329 0.60 22.60 5.75
C TRP A 329 0.54 23.63 6.86
N VAL A 330 -0.23 24.70 6.67
CA VAL A 330 -0.30 25.81 7.63
C VAL A 330 -1.07 25.40 8.90
N GLU A 331 -2.12 24.59 8.80
CA GLU A 331 -2.78 24.00 9.97
C GLU A 331 -1.83 23.16 10.82
N LEU A 332 -0.95 22.37 10.19
CA LEU A 332 0.04 21.56 10.89
C LEU A 332 1.05 22.46 11.63
N LEU A 333 1.46 23.57 11.02
CA LEU A 333 2.33 24.57 11.65
C LEU A 333 1.64 25.27 12.82
N GLY A 334 0.35 25.62 12.68
CA GLY A 334 -0.46 26.18 13.76
C GLY A 334 -0.65 25.21 14.93
N LYS A 335 -0.94 23.93 14.64
CA LYS A 335 -1.09 22.86 15.66
C LYS A 335 0.23 22.60 16.40
N ARG A 336 1.38 22.86 15.75
CA ARG A 336 2.73 22.78 16.33
C ARG A 336 3.24 24.08 16.94
N GLN A 337 2.39 25.12 17.00
CA GLN A 337 2.72 26.44 17.55
C GLN A 337 3.87 27.18 16.83
N VAL A 338 4.21 26.77 15.60
CA VAL A 338 5.16 27.51 14.76
C VAL A 338 4.55 28.81 14.26
N LEU A 339 3.23 28.77 13.99
CA LEU A 339 2.43 29.94 13.67
C LEU A 339 1.39 30.15 14.76
N PRO A 340 0.94 31.40 15.00
CA PRO A 340 -0.15 31.68 15.92
C PRO A 340 -1.36 30.79 15.58
N PRO A 341 -1.86 29.96 16.53
CA PRO A 341 -2.95 29.03 16.28
C PRO A 341 -4.21 29.68 15.70
N ALA A 342 -4.43 30.95 16.03
CA ALA A 342 -5.57 31.73 15.55
C ALA A 342 -5.46 32.09 14.06
N LEU A 343 -4.26 32.41 13.58
CA LEU A 343 -4.01 32.94 12.23
C LEU A 343 -3.69 31.86 11.21
N ALA A 344 -3.24 30.69 11.66
CA ALA A 344 -2.73 29.65 10.77
C ALA A 344 -3.76 29.25 9.68
N PRO A 345 -5.02 28.91 9.98
CA PRO A 345 -5.98 28.52 8.94
C PRO A 345 -6.37 29.65 7.98
N TRP A 346 -6.15 30.91 8.37
CA TRP A 346 -6.50 32.10 7.56
C TRP A 346 -5.43 32.47 6.53
N LEU A 347 -4.19 32.01 6.70
CA LEU A 347 -3.07 32.38 5.83
C LEU A 347 -3.31 32.06 4.35
N PRO A 348 -3.82 30.86 3.96
CA PRO A 348 -4.12 30.57 2.55
C PRO A 348 -5.16 31.53 1.97
N ASN A 349 -6.21 31.83 2.72
CA ASN A 349 -7.24 32.78 2.29
C ASN A 349 -6.67 34.18 2.10
N LEU A 350 -5.83 34.66 3.02
CA LEU A 350 -5.19 35.98 2.91
C LEU A 350 -4.31 36.06 1.67
N VAL A 351 -3.46 35.05 1.43
CA VAL A 351 -2.58 35.02 0.25
C VAL A 351 -3.39 35.03 -1.05
N PHE A 352 -4.38 34.13 -1.20
CA PHE A 352 -5.18 34.07 -2.41
C PHE A 352 -6.06 35.32 -2.60
N THR A 353 -6.53 35.93 -1.52
CA THR A 353 -7.28 37.20 -1.57
C THR A 353 -6.41 38.35 -2.06
N LEU A 354 -5.19 38.49 -1.52
CA LEU A 354 -4.24 39.54 -1.94
C LEU A 354 -3.88 39.39 -3.42
N VAL A 355 -3.58 38.16 -3.86
CA VAL A 355 -3.31 37.88 -5.28
C VAL A 355 -4.56 38.12 -6.14
N GLY A 356 -5.74 37.72 -5.67
CA GLY A 356 -7.00 37.93 -6.37
C GLY A 356 -7.34 39.41 -6.57
N LEU A 357 -7.16 40.24 -5.53
CA LEU A 357 -7.31 41.69 -5.60
C LEU A 357 -6.33 42.32 -6.58
N TYR A 358 -5.06 41.89 -6.54
CA TYR A 358 -4.04 42.33 -7.48
C TYR A 358 -4.43 42.00 -8.93
N LEU A 359 -4.88 40.77 -9.20
CA LEU A 359 -5.35 40.37 -10.53
C LEU A 359 -6.59 41.16 -10.95
N PHE A 360 -7.57 41.36 -10.06
CA PHE A 360 -8.76 42.17 -10.32
C PHE A 360 -8.41 43.62 -10.71
N MET A 361 -7.40 44.22 -10.08
CA MET A 361 -6.91 45.55 -10.44
C MET A 361 -6.27 45.58 -11.83
N LEU A 362 -5.56 44.53 -12.23
CA LEU A 362 -4.91 44.38 -13.53
C LEU A 362 -5.87 44.15 -14.70
N VAL A 363 -7.04 43.53 -14.45
CA VAL A 363 -8.05 43.27 -15.49
C VAL A 363 -8.44 44.59 -16.18
N GLY A 364 -8.16 44.69 -17.48
CA GLY A 364 -8.49 45.86 -18.31
C GLY A 364 -7.44 46.98 -18.36
N ARG A 365 -6.31 46.90 -17.62
CA ARG A 365 -5.24 47.93 -17.66
C ARG A 365 -3.97 47.50 -18.40
N VAL A 366 -3.71 46.21 -18.54
CA VAL A 366 -2.40 45.69 -18.99
C VAL A 366 -2.56 44.76 -20.19
N SER A 367 -1.73 44.98 -21.23
CA SER A 367 -1.68 44.12 -22.42
C SER A 367 -1.25 42.69 -22.05
N ARG A 368 -1.81 41.69 -22.74
CA ARG A 368 -1.57 40.26 -22.48
C ARG A 368 -0.09 39.86 -22.59
N SER A 369 0.73 40.61 -23.34
CA SER A 369 2.19 40.41 -23.49
C SER A 369 2.98 40.83 -22.23
N ASP A 370 2.65 41.98 -21.65
CA ASP A 370 3.32 42.51 -20.45
C ASP A 370 3.07 41.64 -19.22
N LEU A 371 1.87 41.10 -19.10
CA LEU A 371 1.50 40.23 -17.98
C LEU A 371 2.27 38.90 -18.02
N ARG A 372 2.56 38.38 -19.22
CA ARG A 372 3.37 37.18 -19.42
C ARG A 372 4.84 37.41 -19.02
N GLN A 373 5.39 38.60 -19.30
CA GLN A 373 6.74 38.97 -18.88
C GLN A 373 6.82 39.17 -17.35
N ARG A 374 5.83 39.83 -16.74
CA ARG A 374 5.76 39.98 -15.28
C ARG A 374 5.61 38.61 -14.60
N LEU A 375 4.73 37.74 -15.08
CA LEU A 375 4.58 36.39 -14.53
C LEU A 375 5.86 35.55 -14.67
N LYS A 376 6.57 35.63 -15.80
CA LYS A 376 7.89 35.00 -16.00
C LYS A 376 8.95 35.51 -15.03
N ARG A 377 8.90 36.80 -14.64
CA ARG A 377 9.83 37.38 -13.64
C ARG A 377 9.50 36.93 -12.21
N TRP A 378 8.22 36.82 -11.87
CA TRP A 378 7.76 36.45 -10.53
C TRP A 378 7.73 34.94 -10.26
N LEU A 379 7.48 34.10 -11.27
CA LEU A 379 7.44 32.64 -11.10
C LEU A 379 8.71 32.07 -10.46
N PRO A 380 9.94 32.38 -10.94
CA PRO A 380 11.16 31.88 -10.32
C PRO A 380 11.40 32.46 -8.93
N SER A 381 10.98 33.69 -8.64
CA SER A 381 11.09 34.29 -7.31
C SER A 381 10.11 33.65 -6.32
N LEU A 382 8.87 33.34 -6.73
CA LEU A 382 7.90 32.58 -5.93
C LEU A 382 8.35 31.14 -5.71
N LEU A 383 8.92 30.50 -6.74
CA LEU A 383 9.49 29.15 -6.64
C LEU A 383 10.73 29.16 -5.73
N LEU A 384 11.56 30.20 -5.80
CA LEU A 384 12.68 30.45 -4.90
C LEU A 384 12.23 30.80 -3.49
N LEU A 385 11.07 31.46 -3.31
CA LEU A 385 10.52 31.78 -1.98
C LEU A 385 9.89 30.55 -1.31
N ILE A 386 9.26 29.68 -2.11
CA ILE A 386 8.78 28.36 -1.67
C ILE A 386 9.96 27.42 -1.39
N LEU A 387 10.99 27.41 -2.23
CA LEU A 387 12.22 26.65 -2.02
C LEU A 387 13.06 27.22 -0.88
N SER A 388 13.08 28.55 -0.68
CA SER A 388 13.81 29.20 0.40
C SER A 388 13.09 29.06 1.73
N PHE A 389 11.76 28.94 1.76
CA PHE A 389 11.04 28.50 2.97
C PHE A 389 11.23 27.00 3.24
N ALA A 390 11.40 26.17 2.20
CA ALA A 390 11.76 24.76 2.37
C ALA A 390 13.21 24.57 2.84
N SER A 391 14.13 25.47 2.47
CA SER A 391 15.54 25.47 2.91
C SER A 391 15.79 26.29 4.18
N ALA A 392 14.93 27.26 4.51
CA ALA A 392 14.86 27.94 5.80
C ALA A 392 14.09 27.10 6.82
N TRP A 393 14.17 25.78 6.69
CA TRP A 393 13.97 24.86 7.79
C TRP A 393 15.15 25.09 8.73
N PRO A 394 14.98 25.74 9.90
CA PRO A 394 15.98 25.56 10.92
C PRO A 394 15.85 24.08 11.26
N ALA A 395 16.91 23.30 11.00
CA ALA A 395 17.19 22.20 11.89
C ALA A 395 17.13 22.83 13.27
N GLN A 396 16.03 22.62 14.00
CA GLN A 396 16.00 22.98 15.41
C GLN A 396 17.15 22.16 15.98
N ALA A 397 18.26 22.84 16.20
CA ALA A 397 19.19 22.47 17.24
C ALA A 397 18.31 22.11 18.43
N ALA A 398 18.42 20.87 18.89
CA ALA A 398 17.82 20.48 20.14
C ALA A 398 18.13 21.61 21.13
N PRO A 399 17.13 22.15 21.84
CA PRO A 399 17.39 23.22 22.80
C PRO A 399 18.54 22.76 23.67
N GLN A 400 19.66 23.49 23.61
CA GLN A 400 20.68 23.40 24.64
C GLN A 400 20.02 23.98 25.88
N THR A 401 19.24 23.14 26.56
CA THR A 401 18.92 23.38 27.96
C THR A 401 20.26 23.58 28.64
N PRO A 402 20.45 24.66 29.44
CA PRO A 402 21.51 24.68 30.43
C PRO A 402 21.47 23.32 31.13
N SER A 403 22.63 22.73 31.43
CA SER A 403 22.70 21.51 32.21
C SER A 403 22.17 21.79 33.63
N GLU A 404 20.85 21.87 33.76
CA GLU A 404 20.14 21.60 34.99
C GLU A 404 20.55 20.19 35.37
N ARG A 405 21.29 20.09 36.47
CA ARG A 405 21.54 18.82 37.14
C ARG A 405 20.16 18.25 37.47
N LEU A 406 19.65 17.36 36.64
CA LEU A 406 18.35 16.72 36.83
C LEU A 406 18.42 15.99 38.18
N PRO A 407 17.65 16.41 39.20
CA PRO A 407 17.72 15.78 40.50
C PRO A 407 17.16 14.36 40.41
N LEU A 408 17.86 13.40 41.01
CA LEU A 408 17.32 12.06 41.24
C LEU A 408 16.15 12.18 42.23
N ARG A 409 14.91 12.05 41.74
CA ARG A 409 13.71 12.08 42.58
C ARG A 409 13.40 10.66 43.05
N LEU A 410 13.60 10.41 44.35
CA LEU A 410 13.28 9.15 45.03
C LEU A 410 12.05 9.35 45.92
N THR A 411 11.01 8.55 45.70
CA THR A 411 9.80 8.49 46.56
C THR A 411 9.63 7.07 47.08
N ALA A 412 9.48 6.89 48.39
CA ALA A 412 9.25 5.59 49.04
C ALA A 412 8.49 5.79 50.35
N ALA A 413 7.90 4.72 50.88
CA ALA A 413 7.20 4.75 52.17
C ALA A 413 8.15 4.96 53.36
N LYS A 414 9.38 4.45 53.26
CA LYS A 414 10.46 4.63 54.24
C LYS A 414 11.76 4.93 53.51
N LEU A 415 12.47 5.97 53.94
CA LEU A 415 13.76 6.39 53.38
C LEU A 415 14.79 6.49 54.51
N ILE A 416 15.91 5.79 54.39
CA ILE A 416 17.02 5.78 55.34
C ILE A 416 18.25 6.32 54.61
N VAL A 417 18.82 7.42 55.10
CA VAL A 417 20.04 8.03 54.55
C VAL A 417 21.10 8.04 55.65
N GLN A 418 22.22 7.34 55.43
CA GLN A 418 23.35 7.37 56.36
C GLN A 418 24.10 8.71 56.27
N SER A 419 24.76 9.10 57.37
CA SER A 419 25.51 10.38 57.46
C SER A 419 26.53 10.50 56.33
N GLY A 420 26.50 11.62 55.61
CA GLY A 420 27.34 11.83 54.42
C GLY A 420 26.71 11.37 53.10
N ALA A 421 25.47 10.86 53.12
CA ALA A 421 24.70 10.41 51.95
C ALA A 421 25.34 9.30 51.10
N GLN A 422 26.42 8.67 51.58
CA GLN A 422 27.13 7.59 50.88
C GLN A 422 26.31 6.30 50.72
N ARG A 423 25.24 6.14 51.51
CA ARG A 423 24.30 5.03 51.42
C ARG A 423 22.86 5.49 51.62
N ILE A 424 22.00 5.19 50.64
CA ILE A 424 20.58 5.53 50.62
C ILE A 424 19.78 4.24 50.47
N GLN A 425 18.86 3.98 51.39
CA GLN A 425 17.94 2.85 51.34
C GLN A 425 16.49 3.36 51.31
N ALA A 426 15.67 2.74 50.47
CA ALA A 426 14.29 3.10 50.24
C ALA A 426 13.42 1.83 50.24
N GLU A 427 12.32 1.84 51.00
CA GLU A 427 11.44 0.68 51.19
C GLU A 427 9.96 1.09 51.04
N GLY A 428 9.16 0.22 50.43
CA GLY A 428 7.72 0.40 50.20
C GLY A 428 7.40 1.32 49.02
N GLN A 429 6.88 0.74 47.93
CA GLN A 429 6.50 1.44 46.69
C GLN A 429 7.53 2.46 46.19
N VAL A 430 8.80 2.07 46.15
CA VAL A 430 9.90 2.93 45.68
C VAL A 430 9.68 3.31 44.23
N ARG A 431 9.73 4.61 43.93
CA ARG A 431 9.81 5.16 42.57
C ARG A 431 11.00 6.10 42.48
N ALA A 432 11.94 5.78 41.61
CA ALA A 432 13.09 6.61 41.29
C ALA A 432 12.92 7.19 39.87
N HIS A 433 13.04 8.51 39.74
CA HIS A 433 12.97 9.22 38.47
C HIS A 433 14.26 10.02 38.26
N TYR A 434 14.92 9.80 37.11
CA TYR A 434 16.10 10.55 36.69
C TYR A 434 16.02 10.86 35.19
N GLY A 435 15.71 12.11 34.85
CA GLY A 435 15.44 12.51 33.48
C GLY A 435 14.30 11.69 32.85
N VAL A 436 14.59 10.98 31.76
CA VAL A 436 13.64 10.08 31.07
C VAL A 436 13.60 8.66 31.65
N ASN A 437 14.50 8.33 32.59
CA ASN A 437 14.56 7.02 33.21
C ASN A 437 13.61 6.96 34.42
N GLN A 438 12.74 5.95 34.43
CA GLN A 438 11.84 5.63 35.54
C GLN A 438 12.15 4.24 36.06
N LEU A 439 12.30 4.08 37.37
CA LEU A 439 12.48 2.80 38.04
C LEU A 439 11.47 2.67 39.18
N ARG A 440 10.77 1.54 39.26
CA ARG A 440 9.84 1.20 40.34
C ARG A 440 10.28 -0.11 40.99
N ALA A 441 10.19 -0.22 42.32
CA ALA A 441 10.51 -1.45 43.08
C ALA A 441 9.86 -1.42 44.47
N GLN A 442 9.81 -2.54 45.19
CA GLN A 442 9.43 -2.56 46.60
C GLN A 442 10.57 -2.13 47.53
N TRP A 443 11.81 -2.38 47.13
CA TRP A 443 13.01 -2.06 47.90
C TRP A 443 14.13 -1.58 46.97
N LEU A 444 14.89 -0.56 47.39
CA LEU A 444 16.01 0.01 46.64
C LEU A 444 17.13 0.44 47.58
N GLN A 445 18.38 0.11 47.23
CA GLN A 445 19.59 0.58 47.89
C GLN A 445 20.55 1.18 46.86
N LEU A 446 21.10 2.34 47.21
CA LEU A 446 22.17 3.03 46.51
C LEU A 446 23.35 3.17 47.47
N GLU A 447 24.53 2.76 47.04
CA GLU A 447 25.74 2.76 47.86
C GLU A 447 26.93 3.19 47.02
N GLU A 448 27.63 4.23 47.46
CA GLU A 448 28.84 4.72 46.81
C GLU A 448 29.99 3.73 47.04
N GLN A 449 30.72 3.41 45.98
CA GLN A 449 31.88 2.53 45.99
C GLN A 449 33.17 3.35 46.04
N PRO A 450 34.30 2.78 46.53
CA PRO A 450 35.58 3.49 46.63
C PRO A 450 36.13 4.05 45.31
N ASP A 451 35.65 3.54 44.16
CA ASP A 451 36.03 3.96 42.82
C ASP A 451 35.19 5.16 42.28
N GLY A 452 34.35 5.76 43.14
CA GLY A 452 33.43 6.85 42.78
C GLY A 452 32.20 6.40 41.98
N SER A 453 31.97 5.09 41.83
CA SER A 453 30.76 4.55 41.21
C SER A 453 29.68 4.27 42.25
N TRP A 454 28.41 4.27 41.84
CA TRP A 454 27.26 3.99 42.70
C TRP A 454 26.67 2.63 42.39
N GLN A 455 26.60 1.76 43.39
CA GLN A 455 25.97 0.46 43.28
C GLN A 455 24.48 0.59 43.59
N LEU A 456 23.63 0.38 42.58
CA LEU A 456 22.18 0.33 42.70
C LEU A 456 21.72 -1.13 42.82
N ARG A 457 20.90 -1.42 43.83
CA ARG A 457 20.23 -2.72 44.01
C ARG A 457 18.74 -2.47 44.25
N ALA A 458 17.87 -3.11 43.49
CA ALA A 458 16.42 -3.03 43.65
C ALA A 458 15.78 -4.42 43.68
N ARG A 459 14.73 -4.60 44.48
CA ARG A 459 14.04 -5.90 44.68
C ARG A 459 12.53 -5.74 44.84
N GLY A 460 11.80 -6.81 44.50
CA GLY A 460 10.35 -6.93 44.64
C GLY A 460 9.61 -6.21 43.51
N GLY A 461 9.43 -6.90 42.38
CA GLY A 461 8.74 -6.36 41.20
C GLY A 461 9.38 -5.09 40.62
N VAL A 462 10.64 -5.17 40.19
CA VAL A 462 11.36 -4.05 39.58
C VAL A 462 10.86 -3.78 38.16
N GLU A 463 10.42 -2.55 37.89
CA GLU A 463 10.08 -2.07 36.54
C GLU A 463 10.98 -0.89 36.17
N PHE A 464 11.69 -0.98 35.05
CA PHE A 464 12.55 0.07 34.50
C PHE A 464 12.04 0.49 33.12
N SER A 465 11.97 1.80 32.84
CA SER A 465 11.67 2.30 31.50
C SER A 465 12.39 3.61 31.20
N ASN A 466 12.86 3.78 29.96
CA ASN A 466 13.52 5.01 29.50
C ASN A 466 12.99 5.56 28.16
N GLY A 467 11.73 5.27 27.83
CA GLY A 467 11.08 5.71 26.58
C GLY A 467 11.50 4.95 25.31
N GLN A 468 12.67 4.31 25.29
CA GLN A 468 13.11 3.42 24.21
C GLN A 468 13.18 1.94 24.62
N LEU A 469 13.48 1.68 25.89
CA LEU A 469 13.63 0.37 26.50
C LEU A 469 12.74 0.30 27.74
N SER A 470 12.04 -0.83 27.91
CA SER A 470 11.28 -1.14 29.12
C SER A 470 11.63 -2.55 29.57
N ALA A 471 11.99 -2.71 30.84
CA ALA A 471 12.35 -3.98 31.45
C ALA A 471 11.58 -4.21 32.75
N ALA A 472 11.26 -5.45 33.05
CA ALA A 472 10.65 -5.86 34.32
C ALA A 472 11.35 -7.12 34.85
N ALA A 473 11.62 -7.19 36.15
CA ALA A 473 12.29 -8.33 36.81
C ALA A 473 12.02 -8.34 38.33
N GLU A 474 12.22 -9.44 39.03
CA GLU A 474 12.08 -9.45 40.50
C GLU A 474 13.26 -8.77 41.23
N GLN A 475 14.46 -8.82 40.62
CA GLN A 475 15.64 -8.15 41.16
C GLN A 475 16.43 -7.44 40.05
N LEU A 476 16.99 -6.28 40.39
CA LEU A 476 17.85 -5.48 39.52
C LEU A 476 19.10 -5.07 40.30
N SER A 477 20.28 -5.25 39.72
CA SER A 477 21.52 -4.66 40.21
C SER A 477 22.21 -3.92 39.08
N ALA A 478 22.66 -2.69 39.32
CA ALA A 478 23.37 -1.89 38.33
C ALA A 478 24.53 -1.14 38.99
N ARG A 479 25.60 -0.87 38.25
CA ARG A 479 26.68 0.04 38.67
C ARG A 479 26.56 1.34 37.86
N LEU A 480 26.54 2.49 38.52
CA LEU A 480 26.33 3.80 37.90
C LEU A 480 27.60 4.63 38.05
N ARG A 481 28.21 5.08 36.96
CA ARG A 481 29.31 6.07 36.98
C ARG A 481 28.80 7.40 36.45
N PHE A 482 29.30 8.53 36.93
CA PHE A 482 28.86 9.84 36.43
C PHE A 482 29.88 10.43 35.45
N ASP A 483 29.41 11.03 34.36
CA ASP A 483 30.25 11.77 33.42
C ASP A 483 30.68 13.14 33.97
N ALA A 484 31.57 13.85 33.26
CA ALA A 484 32.07 15.18 33.66
C ALA A 484 30.97 16.25 33.81
N ASN A 485 29.75 15.98 33.32
CA ASN A 485 28.57 16.85 33.41
C ASN A 485 27.55 16.34 34.45
N GLY A 486 27.89 15.34 35.26
CA GLY A 486 27.03 14.78 36.32
C GLY A 486 25.92 13.84 35.83
N ARG A 487 26.05 13.23 34.63
CA ARG A 487 25.07 12.27 34.09
C ARG A 487 25.48 10.82 34.42
N PRO A 488 24.57 9.98 34.96
CA PRO A 488 24.84 8.58 35.22
C PRO A 488 24.95 7.78 33.91
N ILE A 489 26.14 7.29 33.64
CA ILE A 489 26.47 6.22 32.72
C ILE A 489 26.31 4.90 33.49
N ALA A 490 25.19 4.20 33.26
CA ALA A 490 25.01 2.86 33.79
C ALA A 490 25.97 1.88 33.09
N GLN A 491 26.75 1.16 33.90
CA GLN A 491 27.61 0.05 33.50
C GLN A 491 27.09 -1.22 34.19
N ASP A 492 26.96 -2.31 33.43
CA ASP A 492 26.62 -3.64 33.93
C ASP A 492 25.30 -3.72 34.72
N ILE A 493 24.19 -3.70 33.99
CA ILE A 493 22.83 -3.89 34.54
C ILE A 493 22.50 -5.38 34.52
N ALA A 494 22.25 -5.99 35.67
CA ALA A 494 21.76 -7.36 35.77
C ALA A 494 20.32 -7.37 36.30
N LEU A 495 19.44 -8.04 35.58
CA LEU A 495 18.05 -8.32 35.92
C LEU A 495 17.92 -9.82 36.16
N SER A 496 17.38 -10.25 37.30
CA SER A 496 17.28 -11.67 37.64
C SER A 496 15.89 -12.02 38.16
N GLN A 497 15.59 -13.33 38.18
CA GLN A 497 14.33 -13.90 38.63
C GLN A 497 13.12 -13.38 37.80
N SER A 498 12.95 -13.90 36.57
CA SER A 498 11.85 -13.61 35.61
C SER A 498 11.94 -12.25 34.87
N ALA A 499 13.12 -12.00 34.30
CA ALA A 499 13.38 -10.77 33.57
C ALA A 499 12.70 -10.74 32.17
N SER A 500 11.99 -9.66 31.87
CA SER A 500 11.45 -9.35 30.55
C SER A 500 11.96 -8.00 30.06
N LEU A 501 12.19 -7.88 28.76
CA LEU A 501 12.74 -6.69 28.12
C LEU A 501 12.03 -6.45 26.79
N ARG A 502 11.54 -5.23 26.59
CA ARG A 502 10.96 -4.74 25.33
C ARG A 502 11.76 -3.51 24.89
N TYR A 503 12.02 -3.39 23.59
CA TYR A 503 12.64 -2.19 23.03
C TYR A 503 11.90 -1.73 21.77
N ALA A 504 11.91 -0.43 21.51
CA ALA A 504 11.26 0.18 20.36
C ALA A 504 12.16 0.15 19.11
N VAL A 505 11.58 -0.17 17.94
CA VAL A 505 12.26 -0.08 16.64
C VAL A 505 11.76 1.16 15.91
N TYR A 506 12.67 2.09 15.61
CA TYR A 506 12.36 3.29 14.81
C TYR A 506 12.75 3.05 13.35
N ALA A 507 11.78 3.16 12.44
CA ALA A 507 12.07 3.17 11.01
C ALA A 507 12.53 4.57 10.58
N LYS A 508 13.67 4.65 9.88
CA LYS A 508 14.17 5.88 9.27
C LYS A 508 13.39 6.16 7.98
N VAL A 509 12.20 6.76 8.12
CA VAL A 509 11.51 7.40 7.00
C VAL A 509 11.96 8.87 6.98
N GLY A 510 12.29 9.38 5.79
CA GLY A 510 12.86 10.71 5.60
C GLY A 510 12.20 11.79 6.47
N ALA A 511 13.02 12.48 7.26
CA ALA A 511 12.74 13.72 7.96
C ALA A 511 11.41 13.83 8.74
N ARG A 512 11.20 12.95 9.74
CA ARG A 512 10.70 13.28 11.10
C ARG A 512 10.65 11.98 11.92
N HIS A 513 10.96 12.06 13.22
CA HIS A 513 10.81 10.97 14.19
C HIS A 513 9.45 10.28 14.01
N GLY A 514 9.48 9.08 13.44
CA GLY A 514 8.30 8.24 13.30
C GLY A 514 7.84 7.74 14.65
N SER A 515 6.52 7.67 14.85
CA SER A 515 5.91 6.91 15.95
C SER A 515 6.48 5.48 15.95
N PRO A 516 6.74 4.87 17.12
CA PRO A 516 7.21 3.50 17.18
C PRO A 516 6.23 2.59 16.43
N LEU A 517 6.74 1.83 15.45
CA LEU A 517 5.94 0.79 14.79
C LEU A 517 5.41 -0.15 15.87
N GLN A 518 4.09 -0.34 15.93
CA GLN A 518 3.41 -1.25 16.88
C GLN A 518 3.77 -2.70 16.59
N ALA A 519 4.95 -3.12 17.03
CA ALA A 519 5.42 -4.50 17.14
C ALA A 519 6.80 -4.52 17.82
N SER A 520 6.88 -4.10 19.09
CA SER A 520 8.14 -4.15 19.84
C SER A 520 8.59 -5.61 20.03
N PRO A 521 9.83 -5.97 19.67
CA PRO A 521 10.36 -7.28 20.00
C PRO A 521 10.39 -7.50 21.52
N LEU A 522 9.93 -8.68 21.94
CA LEU A 522 9.85 -9.09 23.35
C LEU A 522 10.92 -10.15 23.62
N LEU A 523 11.73 -9.91 24.64
CA LEU A 523 12.69 -10.87 25.20
C LEU A 523 12.27 -11.21 26.63
N SER A 524 12.12 -12.49 26.95
CA SER A 524 11.91 -12.93 28.35
C SER A 524 12.88 -14.04 28.72
N ALA A 525 13.53 -13.96 29.88
CA ALA A 525 14.52 -14.92 30.35
C ALA A 525 14.54 -15.04 31.89
N ARG A 526 15.28 -16.03 32.43
CA ARG A 526 15.45 -16.18 33.89
C ARG A 526 16.38 -15.10 34.45
N THR A 527 17.44 -14.80 33.71
CA THR A 527 18.42 -13.74 34.02
C THR A 527 18.78 -13.00 32.73
N LEU A 528 18.80 -11.66 32.77
CA LEU A 528 19.27 -10.77 31.70
C LEU A 528 20.41 -9.91 32.23
N THR A 529 21.54 -9.87 31.55
CA THR A 529 22.65 -8.96 31.85
C THR A 529 22.87 -8.04 30.65
N LEU A 530 22.96 -6.73 30.89
CA LEU A 530 23.32 -5.71 29.91
C LEU A 530 24.68 -5.14 30.30
N THR A 531 25.69 -5.38 29.47
CA THR A 531 27.04 -4.85 29.67
C THR A 531 27.37 -3.83 28.58
N SER A 532 27.97 -2.71 28.99
CA SER A 532 28.44 -1.65 28.08
C SER A 532 29.96 -1.59 28.16
N ARG A 533 30.67 -1.65 27.02
CA ARG A 533 32.14 -1.53 27.02
C ARG A 533 32.57 -0.06 27.09
N PRO A 534 33.49 0.32 28.01
CA PRO A 534 34.03 1.68 28.08
C PRO A 534 34.63 2.10 26.73
N GLY A 535 34.31 3.29 26.23
CA GLY A 535 34.84 3.82 24.97
C GLY A 535 34.20 3.29 23.69
N SER A 536 33.25 2.35 23.76
CA SER A 536 32.52 1.86 22.58
C SER A 536 31.03 2.18 22.67
N ALA A 537 30.46 2.63 21.55
CA ALA A 537 29.04 2.98 21.43
C ALA A 537 28.12 1.73 21.36
N GLY A 538 28.47 0.64 22.04
CA GLY A 538 27.85 -0.68 21.88
C GLY A 538 27.41 -1.33 23.19
N TRP A 539 26.24 -1.97 23.18
CA TRP A 539 25.67 -2.71 24.30
C TRP A 539 25.63 -4.21 23.98
N LEU A 540 25.96 -5.06 24.96
CA LEU A 540 25.80 -6.51 24.88
C LEU A 540 24.73 -6.94 25.89
N ILE A 541 23.63 -7.52 25.40
CA ILE A 541 22.59 -8.14 26.24
C ILE A 541 22.80 -9.64 26.22
N GLN A 542 22.99 -10.27 27.37
CA GLN A 542 23.02 -11.73 27.51
C GLN A 542 21.81 -12.19 28.33
N ALA A 543 21.16 -13.24 27.86
CA ALA A 543 19.98 -13.84 28.44
C ALA A 543 20.27 -15.32 28.72
N LEU A 544 20.03 -15.76 29.95
CA LEU A 544 20.30 -17.12 30.42
C LEU A 544 18.99 -17.78 30.92
N GLY A 545 18.80 -19.06 30.60
CA GLY A 545 17.65 -19.87 31.03
C GLY A 545 16.62 -20.12 29.93
N ARG A 546 15.33 -20.29 30.25
CA ARG A 546 14.27 -20.41 29.24
C ARG A 546 14.02 -19.05 28.57
N VAL A 547 14.75 -18.77 27.49
CA VAL A 547 14.62 -17.53 26.72
C VAL A 547 13.49 -17.66 25.71
N ARG A 548 12.57 -16.70 25.65
CA ARG A 548 11.60 -16.52 24.56
C ARG A 548 11.91 -15.21 23.85
N PHE A 549 12.05 -15.28 22.53
CA PHE A 549 12.30 -14.15 21.64
C PHE A 549 11.18 -14.08 20.61
N GLU A 550 10.51 -12.93 20.53
CA GLU A 550 9.41 -12.69 19.59
C GLU A 550 9.67 -11.45 18.76
N GLN A 551 9.55 -11.58 17.43
CA GLN A 551 9.61 -10.47 16.49
C GLN A 551 8.29 -10.40 15.70
N PRO A 552 7.34 -9.55 16.12
CA PRO A 552 5.98 -9.59 15.59
C PRO A 552 5.91 -9.15 14.11
N SER A 553 6.80 -8.27 13.66
CA SER A 553 6.84 -7.79 12.26
C SER A 553 7.18 -8.89 11.24
N GLN A 554 7.89 -9.94 11.64
CA GLN A 554 8.26 -11.09 10.80
C GLN A 554 7.62 -12.41 11.28
N LYS A 555 6.64 -12.34 12.20
CA LYS A 555 5.94 -13.50 12.79
C LYS A 555 6.89 -14.61 13.28
N LEU A 556 8.04 -14.22 13.84
CA LEU A 556 9.05 -15.14 14.33
C LEU A 556 8.93 -15.32 15.84
N ILE A 557 8.82 -16.58 16.28
CA ILE A 557 8.82 -16.97 17.69
C ILE A 557 9.92 -18.02 17.89
N ALA A 558 10.88 -17.72 18.77
CA ALA A 558 11.97 -18.62 19.11
C ALA A 558 12.09 -18.82 20.64
N ARG A 559 12.43 -20.03 21.05
CA ARG A 559 12.79 -20.43 22.42
C ARG A 559 14.23 -20.90 22.42
N ALA A 560 15.05 -20.49 23.39
CA ALA A 560 16.46 -20.90 23.51
C ALA A 560 16.91 -21.06 24.97
N GLN A 561 18.03 -21.76 25.20
CA GLN A 561 18.66 -21.88 26.53
C GLN A 561 19.54 -20.66 26.88
N THR A 562 20.17 -20.07 25.88
CA THR A 562 20.92 -18.82 26.02
C THR A 562 20.70 -17.95 24.78
N LEU A 563 20.71 -16.64 24.96
CA LEU A 563 20.67 -15.67 23.89
C LEU A 563 21.62 -14.53 24.19
N SER A 564 22.45 -14.15 23.22
CA SER A 564 23.29 -12.95 23.30
C SER A 564 22.94 -12.03 22.14
N LEU A 565 22.63 -10.77 22.45
CA LEU A 565 22.28 -9.72 21.49
C LEU A 565 23.32 -8.60 21.56
N ARG A 566 23.84 -8.20 20.40
CA ARG A 566 24.73 -7.04 20.29
C ARG A 566 23.99 -5.86 19.68
N PHE A 567 24.07 -4.71 20.33
CA PHE A 567 23.51 -3.44 19.86
C PHE A 567 24.62 -2.40 19.63
N GLN A 568 24.38 -1.49 18.71
CA GLN A 568 25.19 -0.29 18.46
C GLN A 568 24.30 0.95 18.54
N THR A 569 24.76 2.02 19.17
CA THR A 569 24.05 3.30 19.24
C THR A 569 24.39 4.16 18.01
N GLU A 570 23.37 4.63 17.28
CA GLU A 570 23.52 5.56 16.16
C GLU A 570 23.63 7.03 16.63
N PRO A 571 24.20 7.96 15.82
CA PRO A 571 24.19 9.40 16.10
C PRO A 571 22.74 9.90 16.20
N GLY A 572 22.28 10.20 17.42
CA GLY A 572 20.87 10.45 17.74
C GLY A 572 20.28 9.54 18.83
N GLY A 573 21.07 8.59 19.37
CA GLY A 573 20.72 7.82 20.57
C GLY A 573 19.83 6.60 20.33
N ALA A 574 19.56 6.22 19.07
CA ALA A 574 18.79 5.02 18.75
C ALA A 574 19.66 3.76 18.85
N LEU A 575 19.12 2.69 19.47
CA LEU A 575 19.77 1.37 19.56
C LEU A 575 19.46 0.52 18.32
N ARG A 576 20.50 0.12 17.59
CA ARG A 576 20.41 -0.78 16.44
C ARG A 576 20.94 -2.17 16.79
N ALA A 577 20.14 -3.21 16.58
CA ALA A 577 20.60 -4.58 16.76
C ALA A 577 21.56 -4.95 15.63
N GLN A 578 22.74 -5.47 15.93
CA GLN A 578 23.70 -5.94 14.93
C GLN A 578 23.61 -7.45 14.71
N SER A 579 23.57 -8.21 15.80
CA SER A 579 23.51 -9.67 15.75
C SER A 579 22.88 -10.26 17.00
N ALA A 580 22.28 -11.44 16.84
CA ALA A 580 21.87 -12.30 17.95
C ALA A 580 22.55 -13.67 17.82
N ARG A 581 22.85 -14.32 18.94
CA ARG A 581 23.29 -15.71 18.99
C ARG A 581 22.45 -16.47 20.01
N LEU A 582 21.73 -17.49 19.55
CA LEU A 582 20.88 -18.39 20.34
C LEU A 582 21.58 -19.75 20.49
N GLN A 583 21.50 -20.38 21.66
CA GLN A 583 21.93 -21.79 21.84
C GLN A 583 20.77 -22.69 22.24
N ARG A 584 20.77 -23.93 21.73
CA ARG A 584 19.75 -24.98 21.89
C ARG A 584 18.35 -24.40 21.74
N PHE A 585 18.02 -24.01 20.51
CA PHE A 585 16.84 -23.24 20.21
C PHE A 585 15.80 -24.05 19.42
N SER A 586 14.54 -23.64 19.53
CA SER A 586 13.41 -24.15 18.75
C SER A 586 12.46 -23.00 18.42
N GLY A 587 11.83 -23.01 17.26
CA GLY A 587 10.97 -21.91 16.84
C GLY A 587 10.07 -22.23 15.66
N ALA A 588 9.24 -21.25 15.31
CA ALA A 588 8.37 -21.28 14.14
C ALA A 588 8.32 -19.91 13.46
N SER A 589 8.20 -19.92 12.13
CA SER A 589 8.05 -18.72 11.30
C SER A 589 7.00 -18.97 10.21
N ASP A 590 6.15 -17.98 9.95
CA ASP A 590 5.11 -18.02 8.92
C ASP A 590 5.55 -17.21 7.69
N PHE A 591 5.47 -17.82 6.49
CA PHE A 591 5.86 -17.20 5.22
C PHE A 591 4.68 -17.14 4.26
N VAL A 592 4.61 -16.10 3.43
CA VAL A 592 3.56 -15.93 2.41
C VAL A 592 4.16 -16.14 1.03
N ASN A 593 3.62 -17.09 0.26
CA ASN A 593 4.10 -17.34 -1.11
C ASN A 593 3.51 -16.34 -2.13
N SER A 594 3.96 -16.40 -3.38
CA SER A 594 3.45 -15.57 -4.49
C SER A 594 1.97 -15.75 -4.83
N GLN A 595 1.30 -16.77 -4.28
CA GLN A 595 -0.14 -17.02 -4.39
C GLN A 595 -0.92 -16.57 -3.13
N HIS A 596 -0.29 -15.80 -2.24
CA HIS A 596 -0.85 -15.35 -0.97
C HIS A 596 -1.25 -16.48 0.00
N LYS A 597 -0.65 -17.67 -0.13
CA LYS A 597 -0.82 -18.78 0.84
C LYS A 597 0.24 -18.70 1.94
N ILE A 598 -0.20 -18.87 3.18
CA ILE A 598 0.65 -18.86 4.37
C ILE A 598 1.17 -20.29 4.65
N TYR A 599 2.49 -20.43 4.80
CA TYR A 599 3.16 -21.67 5.19
C TYR A 599 3.92 -21.47 6.49
N ARG A 600 3.75 -22.40 7.45
CA ARG A 600 4.47 -22.39 8.73
C ARG A 600 5.68 -23.32 8.66
N LEU A 601 6.87 -22.78 8.87
CA LEU A 601 8.11 -23.54 9.01
C LEU A 601 8.48 -23.65 10.49
N ARG A 602 8.66 -24.88 10.98
CA ARG A 602 9.13 -25.17 12.34
C ARG A 602 10.57 -25.63 12.27
N TYR A 603 11.41 -25.16 13.19
CA TYR A 603 12.83 -25.47 13.20
C TYR A 603 13.37 -25.61 14.63
N GLN A 604 14.43 -26.41 14.79
CA GLN A 604 15.21 -26.54 16.02
C GLN A 604 16.69 -26.68 15.68
N GLY A 605 17.61 -26.31 16.58
CA GLY A 605 19.03 -26.48 16.36
C GLY A 605 19.91 -26.18 17.57
N GLN A 606 21.21 -26.45 17.45
CA GLN A 606 22.16 -26.25 18.56
C GLN A 606 22.61 -24.79 18.71
N GLU A 607 22.88 -24.09 17.61
CA GLU A 607 23.22 -22.67 17.63
C GLU A 607 22.53 -21.97 16.46
N ALA A 608 22.00 -20.76 16.69
CA ALA A 608 21.56 -19.88 15.62
C ALA A 608 22.18 -18.49 15.76
N ARG A 609 22.68 -17.94 14.64
CA ARG A 609 23.14 -16.56 14.53
C ARG A 609 22.16 -15.78 13.66
N LEU A 610 21.59 -14.73 14.22
CA LEU A 610 20.73 -13.78 13.52
C LEU A 610 21.55 -12.55 13.15
N ARG A 611 21.40 -12.06 11.92
CA ARG A 611 21.95 -10.78 11.45
C ARG A 611 20.81 -9.84 11.10
N PHE A 612 20.92 -8.58 11.49
CA PHE A 612 19.88 -7.57 11.28
C PHE A 612 20.30 -6.55 10.22
N ASP A 613 19.32 -5.96 9.52
CA ASP A 613 19.52 -4.90 8.52
C ASP A 613 19.55 -3.48 9.13
N ALA A 614 19.40 -2.44 8.30
CA ALA A 614 19.36 -1.03 8.76
C ALA A 614 18.03 -0.62 9.39
N GLN A 615 17.02 -1.49 9.30
CA GLN A 615 15.67 -1.30 9.77
C GLN A 615 15.35 -2.26 10.95
N ASN A 616 16.37 -2.93 11.52
CA ASN A 616 16.26 -3.97 12.56
C ASN A 616 15.39 -5.19 12.14
N HIS A 617 15.23 -5.46 10.85
CA HIS A 617 14.67 -6.72 10.37
C HIS A 617 15.75 -7.79 10.29
N ILE A 618 15.37 -9.05 10.48
CA ILE A 618 16.31 -10.16 10.32
C ILE A 618 16.63 -10.28 8.83
N LYS A 619 17.90 -10.09 8.49
CA LYS A 619 18.45 -10.25 7.14
C LYS A 619 18.81 -11.71 6.85
N GLN A 620 19.35 -12.40 7.84
CA GLN A 620 19.89 -13.75 7.69
C GLN A 620 19.85 -14.49 9.04
N ILE A 621 19.51 -15.78 8.98
CA ILE A 621 19.50 -16.72 10.11
C ILE A 621 20.43 -17.88 9.74
N ASP A 622 21.56 -18.01 10.44
CA ASP A 622 22.49 -19.13 10.27
C ASP A 622 22.33 -20.11 11.44
N ILE A 623 21.84 -21.31 11.17
CA ILE A 623 21.58 -22.38 12.13
C ILE A 623 22.67 -23.46 11.96
N THR A 624 23.27 -23.91 13.06
CA THR A 624 24.14 -25.09 13.08
C THR A 624 23.40 -26.29 13.68
N GLN A 625 23.59 -27.45 13.04
CA GLN A 625 22.91 -28.70 13.40
C GLN A 625 21.41 -28.51 13.58
N GLY A 626 20.75 -28.07 12.52
CA GLY A 626 19.33 -27.69 12.53
C GLY A 626 18.43 -28.78 11.95
N GLU A 627 17.27 -29.00 12.54
CA GLU A 627 16.19 -29.80 11.96
C GLU A 627 14.97 -28.92 11.65
N PHE A 628 14.34 -29.14 10.49
CA PHE A 628 13.22 -28.34 10.00
C PHE A 628 12.10 -29.20 9.40
N THR A 629 10.86 -28.73 9.57
CA THR A 629 9.65 -29.35 9.00
C THR A 629 8.57 -28.30 8.73
N THR A 630 7.73 -28.52 7.72
CA THR A 630 6.49 -27.74 7.53
C THR A 630 5.24 -28.55 7.93
N CYS A 631 5.39 -29.73 8.56
CA CYS A 631 4.23 -30.41 9.14
C CYS A 631 3.67 -29.66 10.35
N GLY A 632 2.34 -29.47 10.38
CA GLY A 632 1.59 -28.99 11.55
C GLY A 632 1.43 -30.02 12.68
N CYS A 633 2.12 -31.16 12.61
CA CYS A 633 2.03 -32.30 13.54
C CYS A 633 2.35 -31.88 15.00
N GLN A 634 1.59 -32.32 16.02
CA GLN A 634 1.91 -32.02 17.43
C GLN A 634 3.20 -32.72 17.94
N ALA A 635 3.69 -33.73 17.22
CA ALA A 635 4.91 -34.46 17.55
C ALA A 635 6.17 -33.56 17.57
N ALA A 636 7.22 -34.05 18.24
CA ALA A 636 8.55 -33.46 18.18
C ALA A 636 9.05 -33.40 16.73
N ILE A 637 9.81 -32.35 16.36
CA ILE A 637 10.28 -32.14 14.98
C ILE A 637 10.96 -33.39 14.37
N PRO A 638 11.81 -34.17 15.08
CA PRO A 638 12.42 -35.36 14.52
C PRO A 638 11.40 -36.47 14.17
N GLN A 639 10.29 -36.52 14.89
CA GLN A 639 9.23 -37.54 14.76
C GLN A 639 8.06 -37.09 13.87
N ALA A 640 8.14 -35.90 13.26
CA ALA A 640 7.14 -35.46 12.29
C ALA A 640 7.08 -36.42 11.09
N SER A 641 5.96 -36.42 10.36
CA SER A 641 5.78 -37.26 9.16
C SER A 641 6.95 -37.14 8.19
N TYR A 642 7.56 -35.95 8.10
CA TYR A 642 8.89 -35.76 7.54
C TYR A 642 9.63 -34.65 8.29
N SER A 643 10.95 -34.77 8.35
CA SER A 643 11.86 -33.74 8.85
C SER A 643 13.15 -33.75 8.03
N LEU A 644 13.78 -32.59 7.93
CA LEU A 644 15.06 -32.40 7.25
C LEU A 644 16.07 -31.97 8.30
N GLY A 645 17.04 -32.83 8.61
CA GLY A 645 18.16 -32.48 9.49
C GLY A 645 19.36 -32.03 8.68
N ALA A 646 20.05 -30.96 9.06
CA ALA A 646 21.16 -30.38 8.31
C ALA A 646 22.32 -29.96 9.22
N LYS A 647 23.56 -30.11 8.74
CA LYS A 647 24.76 -29.65 9.44
C LYS A 647 24.79 -28.13 9.57
N SER A 648 24.41 -27.41 8.52
CA SER A 648 24.19 -25.96 8.59
C SER A 648 22.98 -25.54 7.75
N VAL A 649 22.26 -24.51 8.18
CA VAL A 649 21.13 -23.90 7.44
C VAL A 649 21.28 -22.39 7.46
N SER A 650 21.34 -21.76 6.30
CA SER A 650 21.25 -20.31 6.13
C SER A 650 19.90 -19.96 5.54
N LEU A 651 19.09 -19.25 6.32
CA LEU A 651 17.75 -18.82 5.96
C LEU A 651 17.74 -17.30 5.73
N TYR A 652 17.31 -16.90 4.53
CA TYR A 652 17.05 -15.52 4.12
C TYR A 652 15.53 -15.32 4.07
N PRO A 653 14.93 -14.62 5.04
CA PRO A 653 13.48 -14.46 5.14
C PRO A 653 12.85 -13.98 3.81
N ASP A 654 11.70 -14.56 3.44
CA ASP A 654 10.92 -14.28 2.23
C ASP A 654 11.63 -14.51 0.88
N GLN A 655 12.89 -14.95 0.88
CA GLN A 655 13.70 -15.13 -0.33
C GLN A 655 14.12 -16.58 -0.54
N LEU A 656 14.93 -17.13 0.37
CA LEU A 656 15.69 -18.36 0.12
C LEU A 656 16.05 -19.10 1.42
N LEU A 657 15.99 -20.43 1.41
CA LEU A 657 16.56 -21.32 2.42
C LEU A 657 17.66 -22.16 1.78
N VAL A 658 18.85 -22.17 2.38
CA VAL A 658 19.99 -23.00 1.96
C VAL A 658 20.41 -23.88 3.14
N ALA A 659 20.56 -25.18 2.94
CA ALA A 659 21.00 -26.12 3.96
C ALA A 659 22.12 -27.02 3.41
N SER A 660 23.09 -27.39 4.25
CA SER A 660 24.21 -28.28 3.90
C SER A 660 24.24 -29.53 4.77
N GLY A 661 24.69 -30.65 4.20
CA GLY A 661 24.70 -31.97 4.84
C GLY A 661 23.31 -32.39 5.32
N VAL A 662 22.34 -32.36 4.41
CA VAL A 662 20.91 -32.56 4.71
C VAL A 662 20.56 -34.05 4.71
N THR A 663 19.85 -34.50 5.73
CA THR A 663 19.32 -35.84 5.90
C THR A 663 17.80 -35.74 5.97
N LEU A 664 17.11 -36.27 4.95
CA LEU A 664 15.67 -36.41 4.94
C LEU A 664 15.28 -37.60 5.81
N ARG A 665 14.45 -37.35 6.80
CA ARG A 665 13.81 -38.37 7.63
C ARG A 665 12.32 -38.41 7.33
N ALA A 666 11.72 -39.59 7.25
CA ALA A 666 10.27 -39.74 7.35
C ALA A 666 9.94 -40.68 8.51
N LEU A 667 8.94 -40.30 9.30
CA LEU A 667 8.57 -41.02 10.53
C LEU A 667 9.77 -41.28 11.46
N GLY A 668 10.71 -40.33 11.54
CA GLY A 668 11.92 -40.42 12.35
C GLY A 668 13.09 -41.22 11.76
N GLN A 669 12.87 -42.00 10.70
CA GLN A 669 13.90 -42.82 10.06
C GLN A 669 14.62 -42.05 8.94
N PRO A 670 15.97 -42.04 8.87
CA PRO A 670 16.71 -41.41 7.79
C PRO A 670 16.53 -42.20 6.49
N ILE A 671 16.00 -41.55 5.46
CA ILE A 671 15.73 -42.16 4.15
C ILE A 671 16.82 -41.79 3.14
N PHE A 672 17.25 -40.53 3.15
CA PHE A 672 18.11 -40.00 2.10
C PHE A 672 19.03 -38.90 2.63
N TRP A 673 20.30 -38.93 2.22
CA TRP A 673 21.30 -37.91 2.55
C TRP A 673 21.72 -37.14 1.29
N MET A 674 21.96 -35.83 1.43
CA MET A 674 22.44 -34.98 0.35
C MET A 674 23.35 -33.85 0.85
N PRO A 675 24.30 -33.39 0.02
CA PRO A 675 25.28 -32.39 0.44
C PRO A 675 24.68 -30.98 0.57
N PHE A 676 23.71 -30.60 -0.26
CA PHE A 676 23.06 -29.29 -0.20
C PHE A 676 21.57 -29.35 -0.55
N TYR A 677 20.78 -28.47 0.05
CA TYR A 677 19.36 -28.26 -0.24
C TYR A 677 19.10 -26.76 -0.36
N LEU A 678 18.37 -26.36 -1.41
CA LEU A 678 18.02 -24.97 -1.67
C LEU A 678 16.53 -24.87 -1.99
N ALA A 679 15.82 -24.00 -1.27
CA ALA A 679 14.40 -23.77 -1.44
C ALA A 679 14.09 -22.26 -1.52
N PRO A 680 13.65 -21.72 -2.67
CA PRO A 680 13.18 -20.35 -2.75
C PRO A 680 11.82 -20.21 -2.06
N LEU A 681 11.69 -19.24 -1.16
CA LEU A 681 10.49 -19.04 -0.35
C LEU A 681 9.45 -18.15 -1.07
N GLY A 682 9.90 -17.22 -1.91
CA GLY A 682 9.04 -16.26 -2.62
C GLY A 682 8.41 -16.76 -3.92
N LYS A 683 8.85 -17.90 -4.47
CA LYS A 683 8.31 -18.49 -5.72
C LYS A 683 7.98 -19.96 -5.51
N LEU A 684 6.83 -20.40 -6.04
CA LEU A 684 6.50 -21.83 -6.14
C LEU A 684 7.45 -22.51 -7.14
N GLN A 685 8.57 -23.02 -6.64
CA GLN A 685 9.39 -23.97 -7.38
C GLN A 685 9.07 -25.37 -6.86
N ARG A 686 8.88 -26.34 -7.77
CA ARG A 686 8.62 -27.73 -7.40
C ARG A 686 9.84 -28.27 -6.64
N ASN A 687 9.55 -29.04 -5.60
CA ASN A 687 10.53 -29.58 -4.67
C ASN A 687 11.69 -30.27 -5.41
N PRO A 688 12.94 -29.77 -5.33
CA PRO A 688 14.09 -30.35 -6.03
C PRO A 688 14.56 -31.70 -5.45
N LEU A 689 14.04 -32.09 -4.28
CA LEU A 689 14.50 -33.25 -3.52
C LEU A 689 14.28 -34.59 -4.24
N ILE A 690 13.21 -34.71 -5.02
CA ILE A 690 12.80 -35.99 -5.61
C ILE A 690 12.71 -35.81 -7.12
N PRO A 691 13.40 -36.66 -7.92
CA PRO A 691 13.22 -36.61 -9.36
C PRO A 691 11.75 -36.84 -9.69
N GLN A 692 11.23 -36.08 -10.63
CA GLN A 692 9.88 -36.29 -11.11
C GLN A 692 9.85 -37.55 -11.99
N ILE A 693 9.29 -38.61 -11.42
CA ILE A 693 9.02 -39.86 -12.12
C ILE A 693 7.57 -39.81 -12.63
N GLY A 694 7.36 -40.18 -13.88
CA GLY A 694 6.01 -40.25 -14.46
C GLY A 694 6.02 -41.00 -15.78
N SER A 695 4.87 -41.11 -16.42
CA SER A 695 4.75 -41.70 -17.75
C SER A 695 4.05 -40.76 -18.71
N SER A 696 4.41 -40.86 -19.98
CA SER A 696 3.85 -40.11 -21.09
C SER A 696 3.66 -41.04 -22.28
N VAL A 697 2.49 -40.97 -22.92
CA VAL A 697 2.21 -41.75 -24.14
C VAL A 697 3.25 -41.48 -25.23
N ALA A 698 3.79 -40.25 -25.31
CA ALA A 698 4.77 -39.88 -26.32
C ALA A 698 6.20 -40.39 -26.04
N ARG A 699 6.60 -40.49 -24.77
CA ARG A 699 8.02 -40.71 -24.38
C ARG A 699 8.25 -41.84 -23.37
N GLY A 700 7.23 -42.62 -23.07
CA GLY A 700 7.30 -43.71 -22.09
C GLY A 700 7.37 -43.18 -20.66
N TRP A 701 7.97 -43.97 -19.77
CA TRP A 701 8.31 -43.48 -18.44
C TRP A 701 9.48 -42.51 -18.52
N PHE A 702 9.46 -41.49 -17.66
CA PHE A 702 10.47 -40.46 -17.60
C PHE A 702 10.90 -40.21 -16.17
N VAL A 703 12.15 -39.78 -16.03
CA VAL A 703 12.75 -39.33 -14.77
C VAL A 703 13.31 -37.94 -15.05
N ARG A 704 12.84 -36.92 -14.36
CA ARG A 704 13.31 -35.54 -14.52
C ARG A 704 13.82 -34.98 -13.22
N TRP A 705 15.07 -34.59 -13.17
CA TRP A 705 15.73 -34.12 -11.97
C TRP A 705 16.27 -32.72 -12.17
N ARG A 706 16.03 -31.84 -11.18
CA ARG A 706 16.52 -30.46 -11.18
C ARG A 706 17.37 -30.30 -9.94
N LEU A 707 18.67 -30.55 -10.10
CA LEU A 707 19.68 -30.52 -9.05
C LEU A 707 20.09 -29.07 -8.77
N PRO A 708 19.68 -28.45 -7.65
CA PRO A 708 20.01 -27.07 -7.36
C PRO A 708 21.49 -26.93 -7.00
N PHE A 709 22.10 -25.82 -7.38
CA PHE A 709 23.42 -25.41 -6.88
C PHE A 709 23.38 -23.96 -6.42
N PHE A 710 24.26 -23.62 -5.48
CA PHE A 710 24.32 -22.31 -4.85
C PHE A 710 25.77 -21.85 -4.77
N ALA A 711 26.05 -20.67 -5.33
CA ALA A 711 27.36 -20.02 -5.21
C ALA A 711 27.28 -18.78 -4.30
N ALA A 712 26.26 -17.94 -4.47
CA ALA A 712 25.99 -16.78 -3.63
C ALA A 712 24.49 -16.44 -3.62
N ALA A 713 24.06 -15.54 -2.71
CA ALA A 713 22.67 -15.11 -2.59
C ALA A 713 22.10 -14.58 -3.93
N ASP A 714 22.92 -13.88 -4.70
CA ASP A 714 22.55 -13.35 -6.02
C ASP A 714 22.99 -14.23 -7.20
N ASN A 715 23.65 -15.38 -6.92
CA ASN A 715 24.19 -16.32 -7.91
C ASN A 715 23.79 -17.76 -7.58
N TYR A 716 22.66 -18.22 -8.13
CA TYR A 716 22.08 -19.53 -7.84
C TYR A 716 21.41 -20.13 -9.07
N GLY A 717 21.26 -21.45 -9.09
CA GLY A 717 20.69 -22.13 -10.25
C GLY A 717 20.36 -23.60 -10.01
N ALA A 718 20.09 -24.32 -11.10
CA ALA A 718 19.91 -25.76 -11.10
C ALA A 718 20.49 -26.42 -12.36
N LEU A 719 21.09 -27.58 -12.18
CA LEU A 719 21.41 -28.54 -13.23
C LEU A 719 20.15 -29.35 -13.54
N LEU A 720 19.87 -29.54 -14.83
CA LEU A 720 18.72 -30.28 -15.33
C LEU A 720 19.20 -31.62 -15.85
N LEU A 721 18.60 -32.72 -15.40
CA LEU A 721 18.89 -34.08 -15.82
C LEU A 721 17.58 -34.80 -16.09
N ASP A 722 17.25 -35.03 -17.35
CA ASP A 722 16.04 -35.71 -17.78
C ASP A 722 16.40 -37.04 -18.45
N TYR A 723 15.59 -38.07 -18.24
CA TYR A 723 15.68 -39.36 -18.92
C TYR A 723 14.30 -39.78 -19.40
N TYR A 724 14.19 -40.26 -20.64
CA TYR A 724 12.96 -40.75 -21.25
C TYR A 724 13.19 -42.14 -21.83
N SER A 725 12.42 -43.12 -21.37
CA SER A 725 12.73 -44.54 -21.63
C SER A 725 12.36 -45.03 -23.02
N ARG A 726 11.26 -44.54 -23.61
CA ARG A 726 10.74 -45.09 -24.87
C ARG A 726 11.76 -45.03 -26.02
N TYR A 727 12.60 -44.00 -26.01
CA TYR A 727 13.62 -43.78 -27.04
C TYR A 727 15.03 -43.62 -26.45
N GLY A 728 15.22 -43.89 -25.16
CA GLY A 728 16.50 -43.68 -24.46
C GLY A 728 17.02 -42.25 -24.56
N GLU A 729 16.15 -41.24 -24.46
CA GLU A 729 16.58 -39.83 -24.59
C GLU A 729 17.11 -39.32 -23.24
N VAL A 730 18.27 -38.67 -23.26
CA VAL A 730 18.90 -38.07 -22.08
C VAL A 730 18.97 -36.55 -22.26
N GLY A 731 18.33 -35.82 -21.36
CA GLY A 731 18.37 -34.37 -21.27
C GLY A 731 19.36 -33.90 -20.23
N SER A 732 20.21 -32.94 -20.58
CA SER A 732 21.12 -32.24 -19.68
C SER A 732 20.96 -30.73 -19.84
N GLY A 733 21.07 -29.96 -18.77
CA GLY A 733 20.93 -28.50 -18.86
C GLY A 733 21.36 -27.75 -17.60
N LEU A 734 21.30 -26.42 -17.70
CA LEU A 734 21.69 -25.46 -16.69
C LEU A 734 20.67 -24.30 -16.67
N ASP A 735 20.13 -23.96 -15.51
CA ASP A 735 19.33 -22.75 -15.28
C ASP A 735 20.03 -21.93 -14.21
N LEU A 736 20.68 -20.83 -14.59
CA LEU A 736 21.53 -20.00 -13.73
C LEU A 736 20.97 -18.57 -13.68
N ASN A 737 20.73 -18.06 -12.48
CA ASN A 737 20.53 -16.63 -12.23
C ASN A 737 21.81 -16.06 -11.64
N TYR A 738 22.27 -14.92 -12.17
CA TYR A 738 23.53 -14.33 -11.75
C TYR A 738 23.46 -12.79 -11.65
N SER A 739 24.27 -12.24 -10.75
CA SER A 739 24.50 -10.82 -10.55
C SER A 739 26.00 -10.54 -10.50
N LEU A 740 26.50 -9.78 -11.47
CA LEU A 740 27.89 -9.33 -11.58
C LEU A 740 27.96 -7.83 -11.27
N SER A 741 29.17 -7.29 -11.08
CA SER A 741 29.40 -5.84 -10.91
C SER A 741 28.87 -5.00 -12.08
N VAL A 742 28.82 -5.60 -13.27
CA VAL A 742 28.49 -4.97 -14.54
C VAL A 742 27.00 -5.07 -14.90
N GLY A 743 26.22 -5.91 -14.19
CA GLY A 743 24.82 -6.14 -14.50
C GLY A 743 24.25 -7.45 -13.94
N ARG A 744 22.97 -7.70 -14.22
CA ARG A 744 22.25 -8.91 -13.78
C ARG A 744 21.75 -9.70 -14.98
N GLY A 745 21.70 -11.02 -14.87
CA GLY A 745 21.25 -11.85 -15.98
C GLY A 745 20.75 -13.23 -15.57
N ARG A 746 20.20 -13.93 -16.56
CA ARG A 746 19.77 -15.32 -16.45
C ARG A 746 20.24 -16.09 -17.68
N LEU A 747 20.80 -17.27 -17.46
CA LEU A 747 21.24 -18.21 -18.48
C LEU A 747 20.48 -19.52 -18.30
N TYR A 748 19.71 -19.90 -19.30
CA TYR A 748 19.07 -21.19 -19.43
C TYR A 748 19.66 -21.91 -20.63
N TRP A 749 20.19 -23.09 -20.41
CA TRP A 749 20.76 -23.95 -21.41
C TRP A 749 20.21 -25.36 -21.23
N TYR A 750 19.81 -26.02 -22.30
CA TYR A 750 19.26 -27.36 -22.26
C TYR A 750 19.56 -28.10 -23.55
N ARG A 751 20.00 -29.34 -23.44
CA ARG A 751 20.29 -30.25 -24.54
C ARG A 751 19.62 -31.59 -24.25
N LEU A 752 18.88 -32.11 -25.22
CA LEU A 752 18.34 -33.46 -25.23
C LEU A 752 19.09 -34.24 -26.30
N VAL A 753 19.62 -35.41 -25.94
CA VAL A 753 20.38 -36.32 -26.81
C VAL A 753 19.59 -37.62 -26.96
N GLY A 754 19.50 -38.17 -28.17
CA GLY A 754 18.72 -39.36 -28.48
C GLY A 754 18.02 -39.28 -29.84
N ARG A 755 16.93 -40.03 -30.07
CA ARG A 755 16.20 -40.00 -31.36
C ARG A 755 15.51 -38.66 -31.68
N GLY A 756 15.32 -37.80 -30.68
CA GLY A 756 14.76 -36.47 -30.80
C GLY A 756 15.67 -35.39 -30.22
N GLU A 757 16.89 -35.24 -30.75
CA GLU A 757 17.82 -34.24 -30.25
C GLU A 757 17.20 -32.84 -30.26
N ALA A 758 17.40 -32.11 -29.17
CA ALA A 758 16.93 -30.75 -29.03
C ALA A 758 17.96 -29.94 -28.27
N PHE A 759 18.10 -28.69 -28.63
CA PHE A 759 18.94 -27.73 -27.95
C PHE A 759 18.16 -26.45 -27.75
N SER A 760 18.28 -25.87 -26.57
CA SER A 760 17.69 -24.61 -26.19
C SER A 760 18.72 -23.81 -25.41
N LEU A 761 18.93 -22.57 -25.82
CA LEU A 761 19.70 -21.57 -25.11
C LEU A 761 18.84 -20.31 -24.99
N ASP A 762 18.77 -19.75 -23.80
CA ASP A 762 18.13 -18.48 -23.50
C ASP A 762 19.02 -17.74 -22.50
N TRP A 763 19.61 -16.65 -22.93
CA TRP A 763 20.52 -15.84 -22.16
C TRP A 763 20.07 -14.39 -22.23
N SER A 764 19.77 -13.82 -21.06
CA SER A 764 19.44 -12.40 -20.93
C SER A 764 20.42 -11.73 -19.97
N HIS A 765 20.89 -10.55 -20.33
CA HIS A 765 21.77 -9.75 -19.50
C HIS A 765 21.41 -8.27 -19.58
N HIS A 766 21.27 -7.65 -18.41
CA HIS A 766 20.92 -6.24 -18.25
C HIS A 766 22.10 -5.51 -17.63
N TRP A 767 22.68 -4.57 -18.37
CA TRP A 767 23.73 -3.69 -17.87
C TRP A 767 23.11 -2.50 -17.15
N ALA A 768 23.48 -2.30 -15.90
CA ALA A 768 23.08 -1.16 -15.10
C ALA A 768 24.26 -0.74 -14.19
N GLY A 769 24.88 0.41 -14.47
CA GLY A 769 26.04 0.88 -13.71
C GLY A 769 26.96 1.83 -14.50
N GLN A 770 28.05 2.28 -13.88
CA GLN A 770 28.95 3.33 -14.40
C GLN A 770 29.58 3.06 -15.79
N ILE A 771 29.63 1.79 -16.23
CA ILE A 771 30.25 1.39 -17.50
C ILE A 771 29.38 1.78 -18.70
N ALA A 772 28.05 1.76 -18.56
CA ALA A 772 27.12 2.20 -19.59
C ALA A 772 26.36 3.41 -19.05
N LYS A 773 26.69 4.61 -19.57
CA LYS A 773 25.97 5.87 -19.22
C LYS A 773 24.45 5.78 -19.45
N PHE A 774 23.97 4.74 -20.13
CA PHE A 774 22.58 4.46 -20.47
C PHE A 774 22.26 2.97 -20.22
N PRO A 775 21.01 2.62 -19.86
CA PRO A 775 20.62 1.22 -19.66
C PRO A 775 20.68 0.44 -20.97
N LEU A 776 21.36 -0.71 -20.97
CA LEU A 776 21.49 -1.62 -22.10
C LEU A 776 20.97 -3.01 -21.73
N GLN A 777 20.36 -3.70 -22.68
CA GLN A 777 19.89 -5.08 -22.53
C GLN A 777 20.30 -5.94 -23.73
N LEU A 778 20.89 -7.10 -23.46
CA LEU A 778 21.22 -8.15 -24.42
C LEU A 778 20.31 -9.35 -24.19
N ASP A 779 19.65 -9.78 -25.26
CA ASP A 779 18.86 -11.00 -25.31
C ASP A 779 19.43 -11.92 -26.39
N LEU A 780 19.88 -13.10 -26.00
CA LEU A 780 20.36 -14.16 -26.88
C LEU A 780 19.49 -15.40 -26.64
N ALA A 781 18.71 -15.80 -27.63
CA ALA A 781 17.95 -17.05 -27.56
C ALA A 781 18.23 -17.88 -28.81
N ALA A 782 18.39 -19.19 -28.66
CA ALA A 782 18.58 -20.11 -29.77
C ALA A 782 17.87 -21.42 -29.46
N ALA A 783 17.01 -21.86 -30.36
CA ALA A 783 16.35 -23.15 -30.27
C ALA A 783 16.63 -23.97 -31.53
N LEU A 784 17.17 -25.16 -31.35
CA LEU A 784 17.41 -26.13 -32.40
C LEU A 784 16.74 -27.44 -32.02
N ARG A 785 16.18 -28.13 -33.01
CA ARG A 785 15.63 -29.47 -32.83
C ARG A 785 16.02 -30.31 -34.02
N ALA A 786 16.85 -31.32 -33.78
CA ALA A 786 17.38 -32.24 -34.76
C ALA A 786 16.92 -33.66 -34.38
N GLY A 787 15.98 -34.23 -35.11
CA GLY A 787 15.46 -35.57 -34.80
C GLY A 787 13.99 -35.73 -35.14
N ALA A 788 13.45 -36.94 -34.93
CA ALA A 788 12.23 -37.48 -35.52
C ALA A 788 11.09 -36.45 -35.78
N LEU A 789 11.14 -35.80 -36.95
CA LEU A 789 10.07 -34.94 -37.47
C LEU A 789 8.72 -35.67 -37.50
N ALA A 790 8.76 -37.01 -37.58
CA ALA A 790 7.62 -37.93 -37.47
C ALA A 790 6.72 -37.71 -36.23
N GLN A 791 7.24 -37.14 -35.14
CA GLN A 791 6.48 -36.90 -33.90
C GLN A 791 5.87 -35.50 -33.79
N VAL A 792 6.19 -34.60 -34.73
CA VAL A 792 5.65 -33.24 -34.74
C VAL A 792 4.22 -33.29 -35.27
N LYS A 793 3.24 -33.50 -34.37
CA LYS A 793 1.80 -33.52 -34.70
C LYS A 793 1.22 -32.14 -35.00
N ARG A 794 1.93 -31.07 -34.63
CA ARG A 794 1.52 -29.66 -34.81
C ARG A 794 2.72 -28.82 -35.24
N PRO A 795 2.52 -27.79 -36.09
CA PRO A 795 3.60 -26.88 -36.46
C PRO A 795 4.31 -26.32 -35.22
N THR A 796 5.62 -26.53 -35.14
CA THR A 796 6.43 -26.08 -34.00
C THR A 796 7.35 -24.96 -34.47
N LYS A 797 7.27 -23.79 -33.84
CA LYS A 797 8.14 -22.63 -34.13
C LYS A 797 9.44 -22.75 -33.34
N LEU A 798 10.57 -22.70 -34.03
CA LEU A 798 11.90 -22.52 -33.48
C LEU A 798 12.32 -21.06 -33.69
N LEU A 799 12.82 -20.42 -32.63
CA LEU A 799 13.28 -19.04 -32.65
C LEU A 799 14.76 -19.01 -32.27
N SER A 800 15.56 -18.40 -33.13
CA SER A 800 16.93 -18.00 -32.83
C SER A 800 17.03 -16.49 -32.98
N GLN A 801 17.39 -15.77 -31.93
CA GLN A 801 17.51 -14.32 -31.93
C GLN A 801 18.72 -13.86 -31.14
N ALA A 802 19.34 -12.79 -31.62
CA ALA A 802 20.32 -12.02 -30.88
C ALA A 802 19.92 -10.55 -30.96
N ALA A 803 19.61 -9.93 -29.83
CA ALA A 803 19.13 -8.55 -29.79
C ALA A 803 19.90 -7.74 -28.75
N LEU A 804 20.30 -6.54 -29.15
CA LEU A 804 20.81 -5.50 -28.28
C LEU A 804 19.82 -4.33 -28.30
N SER A 805 19.46 -3.82 -27.12
CA SER A 805 18.51 -2.72 -27.01
C SER A 805 18.87 -1.74 -25.90
N GLY A 806 18.36 -0.52 -26.02
CA GLY A 806 18.57 0.55 -25.05
C GLY A 806 17.66 1.74 -25.29
N GLU A 807 17.80 2.75 -24.43
CA GLU A 807 17.07 4.01 -24.54
C GLU A 807 18.05 5.18 -24.49
N LEU A 808 17.94 6.09 -25.47
CA LEU A 808 18.75 7.30 -25.55
C LEU A 808 17.85 8.50 -25.85
N ALA A 809 17.84 9.50 -24.95
CA ALA A 809 17.08 10.75 -25.12
C ALA A 809 15.58 10.55 -25.44
N GLY A 810 14.94 9.55 -24.84
CA GLY A 810 13.51 9.22 -25.07
C GLY A 810 13.23 8.51 -26.39
N VAL A 811 14.28 8.05 -27.09
CA VAL A 811 14.18 7.17 -28.26
C VAL A 811 14.64 5.77 -27.85
N THR A 812 13.74 4.81 -28.01
CA THR A 812 14.06 3.39 -27.80
C THR A 812 14.67 2.83 -29.07
N TRP A 813 15.77 2.10 -28.97
CA TRP A 813 16.39 1.42 -30.10
C TRP A 813 16.59 -0.05 -29.80
N ARG A 814 16.50 -0.89 -30.84
CA ARG A 814 16.80 -2.32 -30.76
C ARG A 814 17.40 -2.79 -32.08
N ALA A 815 18.61 -3.33 -32.02
CA ALA A 815 19.28 -4.01 -33.13
C ALA A 815 19.16 -5.51 -32.89
N ALA A 816 18.51 -6.24 -33.79
CA ALA A 816 18.23 -7.66 -33.61
C ALA A 816 18.54 -8.48 -34.87
N TRP A 817 19.26 -9.57 -34.70
CA TRP A 817 19.26 -10.69 -35.63
C TRP A 817 18.18 -11.67 -35.21
N VAL A 818 17.28 -12.06 -36.11
CA VAL A 818 16.19 -13.00 -35.79
C VAL A 818 16.04 -14.02 -36.91
N ARG A 819 15.94 -15.28 -36.55
CA ARG A 819 15.66 -16.42 -37.43
C ARG A 819 14.52 -17.24 -36.82
N ASP A 820 13.38 -17.16 -37.47
CA ASP A 820 12.20 -17.97 -37.19
C ASP A 820 12.16 -19.17 -38.14
N GLN A 821 11.89 -20.36 -37.63
CA GLN A 821 11.73 -21.57 -38.46
C GLN A 821 10.52 -22.38 -37.98
N TYR A 822 9.66 -22.81 -38.90
CA TYR A 822 8.57 -23.73 -38.60
C TYR A 822 8.96 -25.16 -38.99
N LEU A 823 8.86 -26.08 -38.03
CA LEU A 823 8.97 -27.51 -38.28
C LEU A 823 7.59 -28.11 -38.56
N LEU A 824 7.45 -28.73 -39.73
CA LEU A 824 6.26 -29.47 -40.15
C LEU A 824 6.60 -30.97 -40.16
N GLY A 825 5.88 -31.77 -39.36
CA GLY A 825 6.02 -33.23 -39.38
C GLY A 825 5.13 -33.88 -40.45
N PRO A 826 5.42 -35.12 -40.89
CA PRO A 826 4.63 -35.84 -41.90
C PRO A 826 3.18 -36.11 -41.47
N GLN A 827 2.88 -36.12 -40.16
CA GLN A 827 1.51 -36.25 -39.65
C GLN A 827 0.80 -34.90 -39.40
N THR A 828 1.36 -33.78 -39.87
CA THR A 828 0.71 -32.47 -39.73
C THR A 828 -0.48 -32.40 -40.67
N ASN A 829 -1.68 -32.19 -40.12
CA ASN A 829 -2.91 -32.06 -40.92
C ASN A 829 -2.78 -30.90 -41.92
N SER A 830 -3.24 -31.09 -43.16
CA SER A 830 -3.23 -30.09 -44.23
C SER A 830 -3.88 -28.75 -43.82
N LYS A 831 -4.95 -28.78 -42.99
CA LYS A 831 -5.57 -27.56 -42.45
C LYS A 831 -4.64 -26.77 -41.51
N GLN A 832 -3.84 -27.46 -40.70
CA GLN A 832 -2.89 -26.83 -39.78
C GLN A 832 -1.63 -26.35 -40.51
N ALA A 833 -1.18 -27.09 -41.52
CA ALA A 833 -0.07 -26.67 -42.39
C ALA A 833 -0.40 -25.38 -43.16
N LYS A 834 -1.64 -25.23 -43.63
CA LYS A 834 -2.13 -23.99 -44.30
C LYS A 834 -2.13 -22.74 -43.41
N GLN A 835 -2.04 -22.89 -42.09
CA GLN A 835 -1.97 -21.75 -41.15
C GLN A 835 -0.55 -21.19 -41.00
N VAL A 836 0.47 -21.88 -41.51
CA VAL A 836 1.86 -21.44 -41.43
C VAL A 836 2.16 -20.48 -42.59
N PRO A 837 2.62 -19.25 -42.32
CA PRO A 837 2.85 -18.27 -43.39
C PRO A 837 4.12 -18.52 -44.21
N TYR A 838 5.15 -19.15 -43.63
CA TYR A 838 6.46 -19.39 -44.24
C TYR A 838 7.18 -20.56 -43.55
N ARG A 839 8.15 -21.17 -44.24
CA ARG A 839 9.00 -22.24 -43.68
C ARG A 839 10.10 -21.68 -42.78
N SER A 840 10.76 -20.62 -43.22
CA SER A 840 11.74 -19.87 -42.42
C SER A 840 11.71 -18.37 -42.74
N LEU A 841 12.06 -17.54 -41.75
CA LEU A 841 12.18 -16.08 -41.89
C LEU A 841 13.41 -15.60 -41.12
N GLU A 842 14.34 -14.99 -41.83
CA GLU A 842 15.55 -14.38 -41.31
C GLU A 842 15.48 -12.85 -41.43
N ARG A 843 15.88 -12.15 -40.38
CA ARG A 843 15.97 -10.69 -40.27
C ARG A 843 17.40 -10.32 -39.87
N LEU A 844 18.14 -9.70 -40.77
CA LEU A 844 19.61 -9.59 -40.77
C LEU A 844 20.10 -8.15 -40.95
N PRO A 845 20.79 -7.61 -39.94
CA PRO A 845 20.15 -7.28 -38.69
C PRO A 845 18.97 -6.31 -38.91
N GLU A 846 17.93 -6.43 -38.08
CA GLU A 846 16.82 -5.48 -38.00
C GLU A 846 17.12 -4.43 -36.95
N LEU A 847 17.39 -3.20 -37.39
CA LEU A 847 17.45 -2.02 -36.52
C LEU A 847 16.05 -1.40 -36.41
N THR A 848 15.55 -1.30 -35.19
CA THR A 848 14.27 -0.68 -34.88
C THR A 848 14.47 0.53 -33.98
N LEU A 849 13.80 1.63 -34.32
CA LEU A 849 13.77 2.88 -33.59
C LEU A 849 12.32 3.20 -33.24
N GLY A 850 12.08 3.65 -32.01
CA GLY A 850 10.76 3.97 -31.50
C GLY A 850 10.77 5.25 -30.70
N ARG A 851 9.76 6.10 -30.92
CA ARG A 851 9.49 7.26 -30.08
C ARG A 851 8.00 7.36 -29.83
N SER A 852 7.63 7.55 -28.58
CA SER A 852 6.24 7.83 -28.23
C SER A 852 6.16 9.11 -27.42
N GLY A 853 5.02 9.78 -27.51
CA GLY A 853 4.80 11.02 -26.80
C GLY A 853 3.34 11.41 -26.78
N LYS A 854 3.07 12.52 -26.10
CA LYS A 854 1.75 13.12 -25.99
C LYS A 854 1.76 14.48 -26.67
N LEU A 855 0.74 14.78 -27.44
CA LEU A 855 0.48 16.06 -28.11
C LEU A 855 -0.77 16.69 -27.52
N ALA A 856 -0.95 18.00 -27.74
CA ALA A 856 -2.14 18.75 -27.31
C ALA A 856 -2.55 18.45 -25.85
N GLN A 857 -1.60 18.60 -24.91
CA GLN A 857 -1.81 18.39 -23.46
C GLN A 857 -2.29 16.99 -23.06
N GLY A 858 -2.02 15.96 -23.89
CA GLY A 858 -2.40 14.58 -23.59
C GLY A 858 -3.69 14.12 -24.25
N LEU A 859 -4.36 14.99 -25.02
CA LEU A 859 -5.52 14.63 -25.83
C LEU A 859 -5.16 13.64 -26.94
N TRP A 860 -3.98 13.80 -27.54
CA TRP A 860 -3.48 12.90 -28.56
C TRP A 860 -2.20 12.25 -28.06
N SER A 861 -2.05 10.96 -28.33
CA SER A 861 -0.79 10.24 -28.18
C SER A 861 -0.30 9.82 -29.55
N TYR A 862 1.00 9.91 -29.77
CA TYR A 862 1.62 9.45 -31.00
C TYR A 862 2.65 8.36 -30.70
N ARG A 863 2.79 7.43 -31.64
CA ARG A 863 3.84 6.43 -31.68
C ARG A 863 4.45 6.45 -33.08
N LEU A 864 5.71 6.84 -33.12
CA LEU A 864 6.57 6.75 -34.30
C LEU A 864 7.43 5.51 -34.14
N SER A 865 7.50 4.69 -35.18
CA SER A 865 8.43 3.57 -35.27
C SER A 865 9.05 3.49 -36.65
N ALA A 866 10.35 3.24 -36.71
CA ALA A 866 11.06 2.94 -37.94
C ALA A 866 11.81 1.63 -37.77
N ALA A 867 11.79 0.76 -38.78
CA ALA A 867 12.53 -0.49 -38.81
C ALA A 867 13.28 -0.62 -40.13
N TRP A 868 14.53 -1.05 -40.08
CA TRP A 868 15.38 -1.23 -41.25
C TRP A 868 16.20 -2.50 -41.10
N GLY A 869 16.25 -3.33 -42.15
CA GLY A 869 17.11 -4.51 -42.18
C GLY A 869 16.98 -5.31 -43.47
N ARG A 870 17.79 -6.36 -43.62
CA ARG A 870 17.69 -7.30 -44.74
C ARG A 870 16.86 -8.51 -44.33
N TYR A 871 15.84 -8.84 -45.11
CA TYR A 871 14.91 -9.91 -44.81
C TYR A 871 15.05 -11.03 -45.84
N ARG A 872 15.03 -12.27 -45.35
CA ARG A 872 14.99 -13.48 -46.18
C ARG A 872 13.86 -14.36 -45.72
N GLU A 873 12.90 -14.63 -46.59
CA GLU A 873 11.78 -15.54 -46.35
C GLU A 873 11.91 -16.76 -47.25
N GLN A 874 11.78 -17.94 -46.67
CA GLN A 874 11.58 -19.17 -47.42
C GLN A 874 10.12 -19.57 -47.31
N ALA A 875 9.39 -19.50 -48.41
CA ALA A 875 7.97 -19.87 -48.47
C ALA A 875 7.79 -21.39 -48.35
N LEU A 876 6.53 -21.81 -48.13
CA LEU A 876 6.18 -23.23 -48.00
C LEU A 876 6.41 -24.04 -49.29
N ASP A 877 6.34 -23.38 -50.45
CA ASP A 877 6.62 -23.94 -51.78
C ASP A 877 8.13 -24.14 -52.06
N GLY A 878 9.00 -23.75 -51.11
CA GLY A 878 10.45 -23.84 -51.24
C GLY A 878 11.09 -22.61 -51.90
N SER A 879 10.32 -21.67 -52.44
CA SER A 879 10.85 -20.43 -53.01
C SER A 879 11.49 -19.56 -51.92
N SER A 880 12.65 -18.97 -52.21
CA SER A 880 13.38 -18.08 -51.30
C SER A 880 13.32 -16.66 -51.83
N ARG A 881 12.89 -15.71 -50.99
CA ARG A 881 12.76 -14.30 -51.33
C ARG A 881 13.65 -13.48 -50.41
N VAL A 882 14.44 -12.57 -50.96
CA VAL A 882 15.38 -11.72 -50.20
C VAL A 882 15.19 -10.28 -50.62
N SER A 883 15.04 -9.38 -49.65
CA SER A 883 14.96 -7.95 -49.92
C SER A 883 15.33 -7.12 -48.69
N SER A 884 15.92 -5.95 -48.92
CA SER A 884 16.12 -4.94 -47.88
C SER A 884 14.79 -4.24 -47.61
N ARG A 885 14.38 -4.15 -46.35
CA ARG A 885 13.10 -3.56 -45.96
C ARG A 885 13.34 -2.34 -45.09
N PHE A 886 12.74 -1.23 -45.46
CA PHE A 886 12.60 -0.05 -44.61
C PHE A 886 11.11 0.14 -44.31
N ASP A 887 10.74 0.23 -43.04
CA ASP A 887 9.35 0.32 -42.58
C ASP A 887 9.21 1.49 -41.62
N GLY A 888 8.50 2.53 -42.03
CA GLY A 888 8.11 3.65 -41.18
C GLY A 888 6.64 3.54 -40.82
N ALA A 889 6.30 3.74 -39.55
CA ALA A 889 4.92 3.81 -39.10
C ALA A 889 4.71 4.97 -38.13
N LEU A 890 3.62 5.70 -38.35
CA LEU A 890 3.08 6.70 -37.45
C LEU A 890 1.70 6.24 -37.03
N ARG A 891 1.47 6.12 -35.72
CA ARG A 891 0.13 5.92 -35.16
C ARG A 891 -0.21 7.07 -34.23
N VAL A 892 -1.41 7.61 -34.38
CA VAL A 892 -1.96 8.70 -33.59
C VAL A 892 -3.26 8.23 -32.97
N THR A 893 -3.33 8.25 -31.64
CA THR A 893 -4.49 7.77 -30.89
C THR A 893 -5.03 8.91 -30.04
N LEU A 894 -6.32 9.19 -30.21
CA LEU A 894 -7.09 10.11 -29.37
C LEU A 894 -7.32 9.49 -28.00
N ALA A 895 -7.22 10.30 -26.95
CA ALA A 895 -7.64 9.93 -25.61
C ALA A 895 -9.13 9.54 -25.61
N ASP A 896 -9.52 8.70 -24.66
CA ASP A 896 -10.92 8.28 -24.52
C ASP A 896 -11.81 9.49 -24.17
N LEU A 897 -12.69 9.90 -25.10
CA LEU A 897 -13.53 11.08 -24.99
C LEU A 897 -14.98 10.70 -24.71
N ALA A 898 -15.56 11.19 -23.62
CA ALA A 898 -16.99 11.09 -23.39
C ALA A 898 -17.78 11.99 -24.38
N LEU A 899 -18.68 11.41 -25.17
CA LEU A 899 -19.55 12.10 -26.13
C LEU A 899 -20.95 12.30 -25.52
N PHE A 900 -21.35 13.55 -25.30
CA PHE A 900 -22.67 13.96 -24.80
C PHE A 900 -23.06 13.45 -23.38
N SER A 901 -22.61 12.25 -22.98
CA SER A 901 -22.88 11.60 -21.68
C SER A 901 -21.64 10.83 -21.21
N SER A 902 -21.54 10.53 -19.91
CA SER A 902 -20.49 9.64 -19.35
C SER A 902 -20.67 8.17 -19.74
N ALA A 903 -21.78 7.82 -20.40
CA ALA A 903 -22.03 6.46 -20.87
C ALA A 903 -21.43 6.22 -22.26
N LEU A 904 -21.34 7.25 -23.11
CA LEU A 904 -20.89 7.12 -24.49
C LEU A 904 -19.46 7.64 -24.63
N HIS A 905 -18.56 6.79 -25.12
CA HIS A 905 -17.13 7.03 -25.21
C HIS A 905 -16.66 6.87 -26.65
N LEU A 906 -15.88 7.83 -27.15
CA LEU A 906 -15.26 7.80 -28.46
C LEU A 906 -13.76 7.67 -28.32
N LYS A 907 -13.21 6.70 -29.04
CA LYS A 907 -11.78 6.52 -29.22
C LYS A 907 -11.48 6.51 -30.71
N LEU A 908 -10.58 7.37 -31.14
CA LEU A 908 -10.09 7.40 -32.52
C LEU A 908 -8.64 6.91 -32.54
N ASP A 909 -8.35 5.94 -33.40
CA ASP A 909 -6.99 5.48 -33.67
C ASP A 909 -6.75 5.57 -35.18
N ALA A 910 -5.70 6.28 -35.57
CA ALA A 910 -5.33 6.47 -36.97
C ALA A 910 -3.86 6.11 -37.16
N GLY A 911 -3.55 5.38 -38.22
CA GLY A 911 -2.22 4.91 -38.54
C GLY A 911 -1.86 5.15 -39.99
N TYR A 912 -0.61 5.49 -40.23
CA TYR A 912 0.01 5.47 -41.55
C TYR A 912 1.27 4.63 -41.48
N ARG A 913 1.42 3.70 -42.42
CA ARG A 913 2.59 2.83 -42.54
C ARG A 913 3.10 2.87 -43.97
N LEU A 914 4.40 3.12 -44.12
CA LEU A 914 5.09 3.14 -45.40
C LEU A 914 6.26 2.17 -45.34
N THR A 915 6.24 1.17 -46.22
CA THR A 915 7.25 0.13 -46.31
C THR A 915 7.88 0.14 -47.70
N PHE A 916 9.21 0.19 -47.78
CA PHE A 916 9.98 0.00 -49.01
C PHE A 916 10.68 -1.35 -48.99
N TYR A 917 10.72 -2.02 -50.13
CA TYR A 917 11.43 -3.28 -50.35
C TYR A 917 12.44 -3.08 -51.50
N GLY A 918 13.72 -3.00 -51.17
CA GLY A 918 14.77 -2.65 -52.14
C GLY A 918 14.55 -1.25 -52.73
N LEU A 919 14.81 -1.10 -54.03
CA LEU A 919 14.67 0.18 -54.75
C LEU A 919 13.39 0.27 -55.60
N SER A 920 12.70 -0.84 -55.87
CA SER A 920 11.64 -0.93 -56.87
C SER A 920 10.23 -1.11 -56.28
N GLU A 921 10.11 -1.77 -55.13
CA GLU A 921 8.81 -2.11 -54.55
C GLU A 921 8.53 -1.24 -53.33
N ARG A 922 7.32 -0.68 -53.26
CA ARG A 922 6.83 0.06 -52.11
C ARG A 922 5.41 -0.38 -51.77
N ARG A 923 5.08 -0.24 -50.50
CA ARG A 923 3.74 -0.49 -49.98
C ARG A 923 3.39 0.57 -48.95
N GLU A 924 2.18 1.09 -49.05
CA GLU A 924 1.62 2.01 -48.08
C GLU A 924 0.29 1.48 -47.54
N ALA A 925 0.04 1.77 -46.28
CA ALA A 925 -1.21 1.40 -45.61
C ALA A 925 -1.70 2.55 -44.74
N TRP A 926 -2.97 2.91 -44.93
CA TRP A 926 -3.70 3.83 -44.06
C TRP A 926 -4.66 3.01 -43.21
N GLU A 927 -4.63 3.25 -41.90
CA GLU A 927 -5.47 2.58 -40.91
C GLU A 927 -6.30 3.62 -40.17
N ALA A 928 -7.60 3.36 -40.01
CA ALA A 928 -8.47 4.11 -39.14
C ALA A 928 -9.36 3.13 -38.36
N LEU A 929 -9.39 3.27 -37.04
CA LEU A 929 -10.15 2.42 -36.13
C LEU A 929 -10.98 3.28 -35.14
N PRO A 930 -11.94 4.07 -35.60
CA PRO A 930 -12.92 4.71 -34.72
C PRO A 930 -13.71 3.64 -33.93
N THR A 931 -13.75 3.82 -32.62
CA THR A 931 -14.47 2.96 -31.68
C THR A 931 -15.40 3.81 -30.84
N LEU A 932 -16.68 3.48 -30.87
CA LEU A 932 -17.73 4.05 -30.04
C LEU A 932 -18.11 3.03 -28.98
N SER A 933 -18.05 3.36 -27.69
CA SER A 933 -18.40 2.47 -26.59
C SER A 933 -19.54 3.08 -25.78
N LEU A 934 -20.52 2.26 -25.39
CA LEU A 934 -21.70 2.65 -24.63
C LEU A 934 -21.78 1.82 -23.34
N ALA A 935 -21.84 2.48 -22.19
CA ALA A 935 -21.95 1.88 -20.88
C ALA A 935 -23.02 2.62 -20.05
N PRO A 936 -24.31 2.39 -20.32
CA PRO A 936 -25.41 3.18 -19.76
C PRO A 936 -25.76 2.81 -18.31
N PHE A 937 -25.43 1.59 -17.86
CA PHE A 937 -25.64 1.14 -16.48
C PHE A 937 -24.57 0.11 -16.07
N SER A 938 -24.40 -0.10 -14.76
CA SER A 938 -23.44 -1.06 -14.23
C SER A 938 -23.76 -2.47 -14.72
N GLY A 939 -22.78 -3.14 -15.30
CA GLY A 939 -22.92 -4.50 -15.82
C GLY A 939 -23.11 -4.57 -17.33
N PHE A 940 -23.56 -3.51 -18.01
CA PHE A 940 -23.68 -3.48 -19.48
C PHE A 940 -22.62 -2.62 -20.15
N LYS A 941 -21.96 -3.17 -21.17
CA LYS A 941 -21.01 -2.47 -22.04
C LYS A 941 -21.21 -2.93 -23.47
N ALA A 942 -21.53 -2.01 -24.36
CA ALA A 942 -21.51 -2.23 -25.80
C ALA A 942 -20.40 -1.43 -26.46
N SER A 943 -19.87 -1.89 -27.58
CA SER A 943 -18.96 -1.11 -28.40
C SER A 943 -19.13 -1.45 -29.87
N LEU A 944 -19.07 -0.41 -30.69
CA LEU A 944 -19.07 -0.46 -32.14
C LEU A 944 -17.71 0.06 -32.62
N ALA A 945 -16.94 -0.79 -33.31
CA ALA A 945 -15.64 -0.45 -33.85
C ALA A 945 -15.66 -0.61 -35.37
N TYR A 946 -15.32 0.45 -36.10
CA TYR A 946 -15.18 0.40 -37.55
C TYR A 946 -13.69 0.36 -37.91
N SER A 947 -13.25 -0.75 -38.50
CA SER A 947 -11.87 -1.01 -38.90
C SER A 947 -11.72 -0.79 -40.39
N PHE A 948 -11.17 0.37 -40.75
CA PHE A 948 -10.81 0.69 -42.12
C PHE A 948 -9.30 0.58 -42.31
N ARG A 949 -8.88 -0.21 -43.29
CA ARG A 949 -7.50 -0.30 -43.75
C ARG A 949 -7.47 -0.33 -45.26
N ARG A 950 -6.85 0.68 -45.87
CA ARG A 950 -6.53 0.70 -47.30
C ARG A 950 -5.06 0.40 -47.47
N VAL A 951 -4.73 -0.53 -48.37
CA VAL A 951 -3.35 -0.91 -48.68
C VAL A 951 -3.12 -0.66 -50.16
N GLN A 952 -2.03 0.00 -50.51
CA GLN A 952 -1.57 0.17 -51.89
C GLN A 952 -0.14 -0.38 -52.03
N GLY A 953 0.18 -0.92 -53.20
CA GLY A 953 1.45 -1.58 -53.46
C GLY A 953 1.46 -3.07 -53.11
N LYS A 954 2.57 -3.73 -53.41
CA LYS A 954 2.77 -5.17 -53.19
C LYS A 954 3.90 -5.39 -52.18
N THR A 955 3.89 -6.56 -51.55
CA THR A 955 5.00 -7.01 -50.70
C THR A 955 5.57 -8.28 -51.31
N PRO A 956 6.90 -8.44 -51.35
CA PRO A 956 7.51 -9.68 -51.78
C PRO A 956 7.36 -10.77 -50.72
N PHE A 957 7.02 -10.42 -49.47
CA PHE A 957 7.02 -11.33 -48.33
C PHE A 957 5.61 -11.80 -47.94
N SER A 958 5.45 -13.06 -47.56
CA SER A 958 4.19 -13.61 -47.04
C SER A 958 3.95 -13.20 -45.58
N PHE A 959 5.02 -13.03 -44.78
CA PHE A 959 4.89 -12.61 -43.38
C PHE A 959 4.36 -11.18 -43.22
N ASP A 960 4.57 -10.35 -44.24
CA ASP A 960 4.21 -8.93 -44.24
C ASP A 960 2.93 -8.70 -45.06
N ARG A 961 2.07 -9.69 -45.32
CA ARG A 961 0.82 -9.41 -46.06
C ARG A 961 -0.16 -8.64 -45.19
N LEU A 962 -0.57 -7.46 -45.66
CA LEU A 962 -1.67 -6.70 -45.10
C LEU A 962 -2.87 -6.80 -46.06
N THR A 963 -4.01 -7.23 -45.53
CA THR A 963 -5.26 -7.27 -46.30
C THR A 963 -6.02 -5.97 -46.12
N LEU A 964 -6.80 -5.60 -47.13
CA LEU A 964 -7.80 -4.54 -47.01
C LEU A 964 -8.76 -4.93 -45.87
N ALA A 965 -9.09 -3.97 -45.01
CA ALA A 965 -10.07 -4.15 -43.96
C ALA A 965 -11.15 -3.09 -44.14
N ASN A 966 -12.40 -3.52 -44.23
CA ASN A 966 -13.55 -2.62 -44.16
C ASN A 966 -14.62 -3.32 -43.33
N LEU A 967 -14.41 -3.33 -42.01
CA LEU A 967 -15.12 -4.20 -41.08
C LEU A 967 -15.78 -3.38 -39.99
N LEU A 968 -17.09 -3.47 -39.84
CA LEU A 968 -17.83 -2.91 -38.71
C LEU A 968 -18.09 -4.01 -37.69
N ARG A 969 -17.48 -3.94 -36.51
CA ARG A 969 -17.65 -4.91 -35.43
C ARG A 969 -18.51 -4.33 -34.32
N GLY A 970 -19.60 -5.03 -33.99
CA GLY A 970 -20.41 -4.78 -32.81
C GLY A 970 -20.15 -5.85 -31.75
N GLN A 971 -19.95 -5.43 -30.51
CA GLN A 971 -19.90 -6.33 -29.37
C GLN A 971 -20.65 -5.73 -28.19
N ALA A 972 -21.27 -6.57 -27.40
CA ALA A 972 -22.05 -6.20 -26.24
C ALA A 972 -21.86 -7.24 -25.15
N HIS A 973 -21.70 -6.76 -23.92
CA HIS A 973 -21.45 -7.56 -22.74
C HIS A 973 -22.36 -7.12 -21.61
N TRP A 974 -23.03 -8.08 -20.98
CA TRP A 974 -23.92 -7.88 -19.86
C TRP A 974 -23.45 -8.76 -18.70
N SER A 975 -23.46 -8.22 -17.48
CA SER A 975 -23.20 -8.98 -16.26
C SER A 975 -24.14 -8.55 -15.15
N VAL A 976 -24.91 -9.50 -14.63
CA VAL A 976 -25.92 -9.28 -13.59
C VAL A 976 -25.94 -10.50 -12.67
N ALA A 977 -25.74 -10.30 -11.37
CA ALA A 977 -25.94 -11.33 -10.33
C ALA A 977 -25.31 -12.71 -10.64
N GLY A 978 -24.04 -12.74 -11.05
CA GLY A 978 -23.32 -13.99 -11.36
C GLY A 978 -23.58 -14.54 -12.77
N TRP A 979 -24.54 -13.99 -13.52
CA TRP A 979 -24.74 -14.24 -14.94
C TRP A 979 -23.91 -13.26 -15.77
N GLY A 980 -23.26 -13.76 -16.81
CA GLY A 980 -22.58 -12.99 -17.84
C GLY A 980 -23.13 -13.38 -19.21
N ALA A 981 -23.38 -12.41 -20.07
CA ALA A 981 -23.70 -12.64 -21.47
C ALA A 981 -22.76 -11.79 -22.32
N SER A 982 -22.32 -12.30 -23.47
CA SER A 982 -21.65 -11.51 -24.49
C SER A 982 -22.16 -11.88 -25.86
N LEU A 983 -22.48 -10.88 -26.65
CA LEU A 983 -22.89 -11.01 -28.05
C LEU A 983 -21.89 -10.24 -28.90
N SER A 984 -21.39 -10.85 -29.96
CA SER A 984 -20.54 -10.15 -30.92
C SER A 984 -20.80 -10.60 -32.35
N SER A 985 -20.69 -9.68 -33.28
CA SER A 985 -20.72 -9.94 -34.72
C SER A 985 -19.94 -8.84 -35.45
N SER A 986 -19.59 -9.07 -36.70
CA SER A 986 -19.01 -8.04 -37.55
C SER A 986 -19.55 -8.12 -38.96
N TYR A 987 -19.71 -6.98 -39.61
CA TYR A 987 -20.07 -6.89 -41.01
C TYR A 987 -18.83 -6.53 -41.84
N ASP A 988 -18.56 -7.32 -42.87
CA ASP A 988 -17.47 -7.11 -43.82
C ASP A 988 -18.01 -6.42 -45.08
N TYR A 989 -17.74 -5.13 -45.23
CA TYR A 989 -18.12 -4.34 -46.40
C TYR A 989 -17.28 -4.67 -47.64
N THR A 990 -16.19 -5.45 -47.51
CA THR A 990 -15.42 -5.90 -48.68
C THR A 990 -16.07 -7.10 -49.35
N GLY A 991 -16.53 -8.05 -48.54
CA GLY A 991 -17.16 -9.29 -48.99
C GLY A 991 -18.68 -9.28 -48.91
N TRP A 992 -19.29 -8.14 -48.55
CA TRP A 992 -20.73 -7.95 -48.36
C TRP A 992 -21.39 -9.05 -47.51
N ARG A 993 -20.73 -9.45 -46.42
CA ARG A 993 -21.15 -10.60 -45.60
C ARG A 993 -20.96 -10.34 -44.11
N PHE A 994 -21.82 -10.92 -43.30
CA PHE A 994 -21.67 -10.96 -41.86
C PHE A 994 -20.67 -12.04 -41.45
N ALA A 995 -19.84 -11.75 -40.46
CA ALA A 995 -19.17 -12.78 -39.70
C ALA A 995 -20.19 -13.49 -38.80
N PRO A 996 -19.97 -14.77 -38.46
CA PRO A 996 -20.84 -15.49 -37.56
C PRO A 996 -21.07 -14.73 -36.25
N ALA A 997 -22.34 -14.63 -35.84
CA ALA A 997 -22.69 -14.10 -34.52
C ALA A 997 -22.22 -15.08 -33.45
N GLN A 998 -21.56 -14.55 -32.42
CA GLN A 998 -21.09 -15.33 -31.28
C GLN A 998 -21.85 -14.87 -30.03
N LEU A 999 -22.61 -15.77 -29.43
CA LEU A 999 -23.26 -15.59 -28.15
C LEU A 999 -22.53 -16.47 -27.11
N ALA A 1000 -22.05 -15.87 -26.04
CA ALA A 1000 -21.52 -16.60 -24.89
C ALA A 1000 -22.32 -16.25 -23.65
N LEU A 1001 -22.82 -17.24 -22.94
CA LEU A 1001 -23.49 -17.12 -21.65
C LEU A 1001 -22.60 -17.78 -20.60
N SER A 1002 -22.44 -17.15 -19.46
CA SER A 1002 -21.73 -17.69 -18.32
C SER A 1002 -22.54 -17.49 -17.05
N HIS A 1003 -22.43 -18.44 -16.14
CA HIS A 1003 -23.04 -18.35 -14.82
C HIS A 1003 -22.03 -18.83 -13.79
N GLN A 1004 -21.82 -18.03 -12.75
CA GLN A 1004 -20.90 -18.33 -11.67
C GLN A 1004 -21.66 -18.36 -10.34
N ALA A 1005 -21.95 -19.57 -9.86
CA ALA A 1005 -22.40 -19.83 -8.51
C ALA A 1005 -21.22 -20.36 -7.66
N GLY A 1006 -21.24 -20.18 -6.34
CA GLY A 1006 -20.09 -20.46 -5.47
C GLY A 1006 -19.46 -21.86 -5.60
N TRP A 1007 -20.18 -22.83 -6.16
CA TRP A 1007 -19.79 -24.23 -6.34
C TRP A 1007 -19.75 -24.68 -7.81
N SER A 1008 -20.25 -23.86 -8.76
CA SER A 1008 -20.33 -24.20 -10.19
C SER A 1008 -20.00 -23.00 -11.10
N GLN A 1009 -19.27 -23.25 -12.18
CA GLN A 1009 -19.03 -22.30 -13.25
C GLN A 1009 -19.48 -22.91 -14.58
N THR A 1010 -20.60 -22.41 -15.11
CA THR A 1010 -21.19 -22.89 -16.36
C THR A 1010 -20.92 -21.87 -17.47
N THR A 1011 -20.60 -22.35 -18.67
CA THR A 1011 -20.38 -21.53 -19.86
C THR A 1011 -21.07 -22.20 -21.05
N LEU A 1012 -21.78 -21.43 -21.84
CA LEU A 1012 -22.43 -21.83 -23.09
C LEU A 1012 -21.93 -20.90 -24.19
N ASN A 1013 -21.40 -21.45 -25.27
CA ASN A 1013 -20.92 -20.72 -26.44
C ASN A 1013 -21.71 -21.18 -27.66
N TRP A 1014 -22.32 -20.24 -28.36
CA TRP A 1014 -23.11 -20.51 -29.55
C TRP A 1014 -22.61 -19.63 -30.70
N GLN A 1015 -22.33 -20.24 -31.85
CA GLN A 1015 -21.99 -19.55 -33.08
C GLN A 1015 -23.09 -19.77 -34.11
N TYR A 1016 -23.54 -18.70 -34.75
CA TYR A 1016 -24.62 -18.71 -35.73
C TYR A 1016 -24.19 -17.99 -37.01
N ASP A 1017 -24.37 -18.61 -38.17
CA ASP A 1017 -24.08 -17.98 -39.47
C ASP A 1017 -25.25 -17.06 -39.86
N LEU A 1018 -25.01 -15.76 -39.81
CA LEU A 1018 -26.01 -14.75 -40.14
C LEU A 1018 -26.32 -14.68 -41.66
N ASN A 1019 -25.44 -15.18 -42.53
CA ASN A 1019 -25.68 -15.14 -43.98
C ASN A 1019 -26.51 -16.33 -44.45
N LEU A 1020 -26.26 -17.50 -43.88
CA LEU A 1020 -26.92 -18.77 -44.25
C LEU A 1020 -28.09 -19.13 -43.33
N GLY A 1021 -28.33 -18.37 -42.25
CA GLY A 1021 -29.43 -18.61 -41.32
C GLY A 1021 -29.34 -19.93 -40.58
N ARG A 1022 -28.13 -20.42 -40.27
CA ARG A 1022 -27.92 -21.74 -39.65
C ARG A 1022 -26.93 -21.73 -38.49
N PRO A 1023 -27.12 -22.57 -37.45
CA PRO A 1023 -26.15 -22.71 -36.37
C PRO A 1023 -24.85 -23.34 -36.90
N ILE A 1024 -23.73 -22.89 -36.32
CA ILE A 1024 -22.38 -23.38 -36.65
C ILE A 1024 -21.92 -24.33 -35.56
N THR A 1025 -21.80 -23.85 -34.33
CA THR A 1025 -21.34 -24.64 -33.19
C THR A 1025 -22.13 -24.27 -31.95
N LEU A 1026 -22.47 -25.25 -31.14
CA LEU A 1026 -23.02 -25.08 -29.80
C LEU A 1026 -22.13 -25.85 -28.83
N GLY A 1027 -21.43 -25.16 -27.95
CA GLY A 1027 -20.57 -25.76 -26.95
C GLY A 1027 -20.98 -25.35 -25.55
N TRP A 1028 -20.88 -26.25 -24.59
CA TRP A 1028 -21.07 -25.96 -23.18
C TRP A 1028 -19.91 -26.51 -22.36
N SER A 1029 -19.58 -25.86 -21.26
CA SER A 1029 -18.68 -26.40 -20.27
C SER A 1029 -19.10 -26.02 -18.86
N GLU A 1030 -18.99 -26.97 -17.95
CA GLU A 1030 -19.35 -26.84 -16.55
C GLU A 1030 -18.17 -27.27 -15.67
N ARG A 1031 -17.78 -26.41 -14.75
CA ARG A 1031 -16.75 -26.69 -13.76
C ARG A 1031 -17.36 -26.69 -12.37
N LEU A 1032 -17.38 -27.85 -11.74
CA LEU A 1032 -17.84 -28.05 -10.37
C LEU A 1032 -16.63 -28.07 -9.45
N ARG A 1033 -16.66 -27.27 -8.38
CA ARG A 1033 -15.62 -27.25 -7.34
C ARG A 1033 -16.23 -27.56 -5.99
N TRP A 1034 -15.88 -28.71 -5.44
CA TRP A 1034 -16.29 -29.13 -4.10
C TRP A 1034 -15.06 -29.52 -3.26
N ARG A 1035 -14.75 -28.70 -2.24
CA ARG A 1035 -13.59 -28.86 -1.34
C ARG A 1035 -12.25 -28.94 -2.10
N ARG A 1036 -11.70 -30.15 -2.31
CA ARG A 1036 -10.42 -30.41 -3.03
C ARG A 1036 -10.63 -31.06 -4.41
N LEU A 1037 -11.85 -31.42 -4.76
CA LEU A 1037 -12.21 -32.03 -6.06
C LEU A 1037 -12.66 -30.94 -7.03
N ALA A 1038 -12.08 -30.95 -8.23
CA ALA A 1038 -12.48 -30.11 -9.34
C ALA A 1038 -12.85 -31.03 -10.52
N LEU A 1039 -14.09 -30.95 -10.97
CA LEU A 1039 -14.62 -31.75 -12.07
C LEU A 1039 -14.99 -30.80 -13.21
N SER A 1040 -14.49 -31.07 -14.41
CA SER A 1040 -14.77 -30.26 -15.61
C SER A 1040 -15.45 -31.11 -16.66
N LEU A 1041 -16.70 -30.79 -16.96
CA LEU A 1041 -17.47 -31.37 -18.05
C LEU A 1041 -17.50 -30.38 -19.20
N SER A 1042 -17.35 -30.87 -20.42
CA SER A 1042 -17.52 -30.05 -21.62
C SER A 1042 -18.06 -30.90 -22.74
N GLY A 1043 -19.07 -30.39 -23.44
CA GLY A 1043 -19.65 -31.03 -24.61
C GLY A 1043 -19.90 -29.97 -25.68
N GLY A 1044 -19.98 -30.39 -26.93
CA GLY A 1044 -20.33 -29.48 -27.99
C GLY A 1044 -20.73 -30.20 -29.26
N TYR A 1045 -21.52 -29.53 -30.07
CA TYR A 1045 -22.02 -30.00 -31.35
C TYR A 1045 -21.55 -29.03 -32.44
N ASP A 1046 -20.88 -29.56 -33.46
CA ASP A 1046 -20.48 -28.81 -34.66
C ASP A 1046 -21.43 -29.19 -35.79
N PHE A 1047 -22.33 -28.27 -36.14
CA PHE A 1047 -23.36 -28.46 -37.14
C PHE A 1047 -22.79 -28.46 -38.57
N ARG A 1048 -21.50 -28.13 -38.76
CA ARG A 1048 -20.83 -28.22 -40.07
C ARG A 1048 -20.51 -29.66 -40.49
N LEU A 1049 -20.49 -30.60 -39.56
CA LEU A 1049 -20.14 -32.01 -39.80
C LEU A 1049 -21.35 -32.87 -40.20
N ALA A 1050 -22.55 -32.29 -40.26
CA ALA A 1050 -23.78 -32.97 -40.67
C ALA A 1050 -24.03 -32.98 -42.20
N HIS A 1051 -23.03 -32.58 -43.01
CA HIS A 1051 -23.06 -32.59 -44.47
C HIS A 1051 -21.80 -33.21 -45.08
#